data_AF-A0A5N8XZ67-F1
#
_entry.id   AF-A0A5N8XZ67-F1
#
_cell.length_a   1.000
_cell.length_b   1.000
_cell.length_c   1.000
_cell.angle_alpha   90.00
_cell.angle_beta   90.00
_cell.angle_gamma   90.00
#
_symmetry.space_group_name_H-M   'P 1'
#
loop_
_entity.id
_entity.type
_entity.pdbx_description
1 polymer ?
#
loop_
_entity_poly.entity_id
_entity_poly.type
_entity_poly.pdbx_seq_one_letter_code
_entity_poly.pdbx_strand_id
1 'polypeptide(L)'
;MAGTGGRHATEPLREHQIVYAGYDRPWAAWAERVLASHGYRVLLTRWHPGRRPLFDALTALRGFDPTQPPTGKIVLMLSENLLQFGIRDPDEWREAFRRVVATSPGLFAAVVIGERLELRLRLSELLPVATTAVSVGEADAERRLLTALSLDNEAGDGPRRPVTTRFPGVRPGVWRGVPRRDEHFTGRDDLLDALPEKLRQARRAGAVCVLRGEPGSGKTAIAAEYAHRYSSEYDVVHWVPSGGDQYGRLAELAAGFGKITQQSSGLPVQDRRLIVLDGWDDGSAAAMPLSMPSLAQHAHLLLTSRGGQHSPIPERVVPVGPFRRTESVEYLMHMLGVTAEAAEAMARSCADQPAVLRRAVEGWQESEASLPGPAAADRSVRVEMEALSRRCVVSIGGSKTRPSPRGNGFFVAPGWVLTLWPVVGDHGKSVVVRTHDGRSVTGEVVRLDSEFEGPDPVLVRLRERFDHDCLWLDDHAGTDFRTVLALGAAGAGSRLERWLRWGTVIGQADLLRIRGFRVPANSMGGPVLDLDRAAVVGAVWGPADAVHSDETLAVPLPLLGDGRLAHEVMREHDLYHLRRHLDTQSSGDACWTSIQQRLHRGAPDDFMPEPRTLLYGILATLEPPSQPQDVLDLLPGPQSGAPDEGLLAWRDGVRLLISRGHGPADIALYAARVWSSRIAAPDGGDDPSALRMLRTWLEGTARTLPEGTARGQVTGILDDRHAEARMKILVEFRETAGGHRWSVSHYGGPRQWPMGERYGGPVTSGLCEAVSPALDAALRLTEAFDETPQVEFSMPYALLGEPVEEWRTGTPRPDITLGRRARVGVALEESVLPATFLDNPERLLRWAGVTNGPLMPVSVTHEPAPLRVHLMVAPMTCVPVYCGTLGGGGAGLSVLEAAGSNGYGLVLWRRDTTHENCDMFHERAGELVRGAGTAEGLLAAVHELRLRGDDPEAAWARGIAVLYDSPDRPSYIRDDD
;
A
#
# COMPACT_ATOMS: atom_id res chain seq x y z
N MET A 1 -33.98 -31.10 60.14
CA MET A 1 -34.00 -29.82 59.40
C MET A 1 -33.68 -30.12 57.95
N ALA A 2 -34.42 -29.47 57.05
CA ALA A 2 -34.56 -29.81 55.64
C ALA A 2 -33.23 -29.70 54.85
N GLY A 3 -32.89 -30.76 54.11
CA GLY A 3 -31.91 -30.72 53.04
C GLY A 3 -32.59 -30.19 51.78
N THR A 4 -32.30 -28.94 51.42
CA THR A 4 -32.76 -28.33 50.18
C THR A 4 -31.85 -28.75 49.03
N GLY A 5 -32.37 -29.61 48.15
CA GLY A 5 -31.75 -29.90 46.86
C GLY A 5 -31.69 -28.64 45.99
N GLY A 6 -30.48 -28.17 45.73
CA GLY A 6 -30.21 -27.20 44.67
C GLY A 6 -30.27 -27.90 43.32
N ARG A 7 -31.39 -27.75 42.62
CA ARG A 7 -31.47 -28.02 41.18
C ARG A 7 -30.47 -27.08 40.48
N HIS A 8 -29.41 -27.63 39.91
CA HIS A 8 -28.70 -26.95 38.82
C HIS A 8 -29.72 -26.72 37.72
N ALA A 9 -30.18 -25.47 37.56
CA ALA A 9 -30.87 -25.07 36.35
C ALA A 9 -29.87 -25.26 35.21
N THR A 10 -30.10 -26.27 34.37
CA THR A 10 -29.40 -26.41 33.09
C THR A 10 -29.74 -25.17 32.28
N GLU A 11 -28.80 -24.23 32.17
CA GLU A 11 -28.90 -23.19 31.15
C GLU A 11 -29.11 -23.87 29.79
N PRO A 12 -30.02 -23.34 28.94
CA PRO A 12 -30.23 -23.90 27.62
C PRO A 12 -28.90 -23.86 26.86
N LEU A 13 -28.44 -25.02 26.39
CA LEU A 13 -27.25 -25.13 25.55
C LEU A 13 -27.37 -24.15 24.37
N ARG A 14 -26.47 -23.16 24.30
CA ARG A 14 -26.41 -22.21 23.18
C ARG A 14 -26.19 -22.98 21.88
N GLU A 15 -27.08 -22.81 20.91
CA GLU A 15 -27.00 -23.44 19.58
C GLU A 15 -26.42 -22.43 18.59
N HIS A 16 -25.19 -22.66 18.13
CA HIS A 16 -24.54 -21.81 17.11
C HIS A 16 -24.85 -22.32 15.70
N GLN A 17 -24.94 -21.43 14.72
CA GLN A 17 -25.09 -21.79 13.32
C GLN A 17 -23.81 -21.47 12.56
N ILE A 18 -23.17 -22.45 11.90
CA ILE A 18 -22.05 -22.19 10.98
C ILE A 18 -22.59 -22.14 9.56
N VAL A 19 -22.42 -20.99 8.91
CA VAL A 19 -22.85 -20.69 7.56
C VAL A 19 -21.62 -20.75 6.64
N TYR A 20 -21.60 -21.66 5.66
CA TYR A 20 -20.39 -21.95 4.88
C TYR A 20 -20.68 -22.22 3.40
N ALA A 21 -19.71 -21.94 2.52
CA ALA A 21 -19.78 -22.37 1.11
C ALA A 21 -19.56 -23.88 1.00
N GLY A 22 -20.19 -24.55 0.03
CA GLY A 22 -20.05 -26.01 -0.14
C GLY A 22 -18.60 -26.50 -0.23
N TYR A 23 -17.70 -25.69 -0.82
CA TYR A 23 -16.26 -25.94 -0.90
C TYR A 23 -15.56 -26.02 0.44
N ASP A 24 -16.04 -25.27 1.43
CA ASP A 24 -15.42 -25.08 2.75
C ASP A 24 -15.95 -26.08 3.80
N ARG A 25 -16.71 -27.08 3.36
CA ARG A 25 -17.25 -28.14 4.23
C ARG A 25 -16.20 -28.75 5.17
N PRO A 26 -14.96 -29.08 4.74
CA PRO A 26 -13.96 -29.62 5.66
C PRO A 26 -13.70 -28.70 6.86
N TRP A 27 -13.63 -27.39 6.64
CA TRP A 27 -13.49 -26.37 7.69
C TRP A 27 -14.73 -26.29 8.57
N ALA A 28 -15.93 -26.29 7.98
CA ALA A 28 -17.18 -26.24 8.74
C ALA A 28 -17.34 -27.48 9.65
N ALA A 29 -17.05 -28.68 9.14
CA ALA A 29 -17.14 -29.93 9.90
C ALA A 29 -16.07 -30.05 10.99
N TRP A 30 -14.88 -29.50 10.76
CA TRP A 30 -13.86 -29.41 11.81
C TRP A 30 -14.30 -28.44 12.92
N ALA A 31 -14.74 -27.24 12.57
CA ALA A 31 -15.22 -26.23 13.52
C ALA A 31 -16.42 -26.72 14.34
N GLU A 32 -17.37 -27.43 13.71
CA GLU A 32 -18.48 -28.10 14.40
C GLU A 32 -17.97 -29.05 15.49
N ARG A 33 -17.00 -29.92 15.18
CA ARG A 33 -16.49 -30.90 16.15
C ARG A 33 -15.64 -30.27 17.25
N VAL A 34 -14.88 -29.22 16.95
CA VAL A 34 -14.18 -28.42 17.95
C VAL A 34 -15.19 -27.85 18.94
N LEU A 35 -16.21 -27.12 18.48
CA LEU A 35 -17.22 -26.54 19.35
C LEU A 35 -18.04 -27.60 20.12
N ALA A 36 -18.35 -28.72 19.49
CA ALA A 36 -19.02 -29.84 20.17
C ALA A 36 -18.14 -30.48 21.27
N SER A 37 -16.81 -30.48 21.11
CA SER A 37 -15.87 -30.96 22.14
C SER A 37 -15.84 -30.05 23.38
N HIS A 38 -16.16 -28.76 23.19
CA HIS A 38 -16.35 -27.75 24.24
C HIS A 38 -17.80 -27.68 24.75
N GLY A 39 -18.67 -28.61 24.35
CA GLY A 39 -20.04 -28.74 24.87
C GLY A 39 -21.11 -27.90 24.15
N TYR A 40 -20.77 -27.18 23.09
CA TYR A 40 -21.72 -26.38 22.31
C TYR A 40 -22.50 -27.22 21.29
N ARG A 41 -23.75 -26.84 21.00
CA ARG A 41 -24.49 -27.40 19.87
C ARG A 41 -24.26 -26.54 18.63
N VAL A 42 -24.01 -27.18 17.50
CA VAL A 42 -23.73 -26.48 16.24
C VAL A 42 -24.61 -27.00 15.12
N LEU A 43 -25.23 -26.09 14.38
CA LEU A 43 -25.96 -26.36 13.16
C LEU A 43 -25.12 -25.92 11.95
N LEU A 44 -24.74 -26.87 11.10
CA LEU A 44 -24.11 -26.57 9.82
C LEU A 44 -25.16 -26.17 8.78
N THR A 45 -25.04 -24.96 8.24
CA THR A 45 -25.91 -24.43 7.17
C THR A 45 -25.07 -24.11 5.95
N ARG A 46 -25.25 -24.88 4.87
CA ARG A 46 -24.64 -24.53 3.58
C ARG A 46 -25.33 -23.29 3.02
N TRP A 47 -24.53 -22.34 2.54
CA TRP A 47 -25.02 -21.07 2.01
C TRP A 47 -24.66 -20.89 0.55
N HIS A 48 -25.68 -20.63 -0.27
CA HIS A 48 -25.56 -20.31 -1.68
C HIS A 48 -26.57 -19.20 -2.02
N PRO A 49 -26.15 -17.92 -2.03
CA PRO A 49 -27.06 -16.80 -2.29
C PRO A 49 -27.61 -16.81 -3.74
N GLY A 50 -26.90 -17.47 -4.67
CA GLY A 50 -27.32 -17.59 -6.07
C GLY A 50 -27.29 -16.23 -6.75
N ARG A 51 -28.43 -15.76 -7.26
CA ARG A 51 -28.63 -14.39 -7.79
C ARG A 51 -29.44 -13.47 -6.88
N ARG A 52 -29.86 -13.92 -5.70
CA ARG A 52 -30.62 -13.07 -4.78
C ARG A 52 -29.72 -11.93 -4.27
N PRO A 53 -30.25 -10.72 -4.05
CA PRO A 53 -29.51 -9.67 -3.37
C PRO A 53 -28.95 -10.18 -2.05
N LEU A 54 -27.69 -9.84 -1.75
CA LEU A 54 -27.02 -10.38 -0.55
C LEU A 54 -27.72 -9.97 0.75
N PHE A 55 -28.32 -8.78 0.79
CA PHE A 55 -29.14 -8.32 1.90
C PHE A 55 -30.30 -9.31 2.21
N ASP A 56 -31.05 -9.71 1.18
CA ASP A 56 -32.17 -10.66 1.32
C ASP A 56 -31.67 -12.06 1.70
N ALA A 57 -30.51 -12.45 1.17
CA ALA A 57 -29.93 -13.76 1.44
C ALA A 57 -29.40 -13.89 2.88
N LEU A 58 -28.85 -12.82 3.46
CA LEU A 58 -28.38 -12.77 4.85
C LEU A 58 -29.53 -12.69 5.84
N THR A 59 -30.55 -11.88 5.54
CA THR A 59 -31.74 -11.73 6.41
C THR A 59 -32.63 -12.98 6.41
N ALA A 60 -32.50 -13.85 5.40
CA ALA A 60 -33.17 -15.15 5.34
C ALA A 60 -32.44 -16.28 6.10
N LEU A 61 -31.28 -16.02 6.74
CA LEU A 61 -30.57 -17.03 7.51
C LEU A 61 -31.38 -17.45 8.74
N ARG A 62 -31.38 -18.76 9.02
CA ARG A 62 -32.10 -19.32 10.19
C ARG A 62 -31.51 -18.75 11.48
N GLY A 63 -32.36 -18.19 12.33
CA GLY A 63 -31.92 -17.57 13.59
C GLY A 63 -31.59 -16.09 13.47
N PHE A 64 -31.72 -15.50 12.28
CA PHE A 64 -31.70 -14.05 12.12
C PHE A 64 -33.04 -13.45 12.55
N ASP A 65 -33.06 -12.85 13.74
CA ASP A 65 -34.13 -11.98 14.22
C ASP A 65 -33.50 -10.83 15.02
N PRO A 66 -33.39 -9.62 14.46
CA PRO A 66 -32.76 -8.49 15.15
C PRO A 66 -33.60 -7.96 16.32
N THR A 67 -34.83 -8.44 16.50
CA THR A 67 -35.76 -7.96 17.55
C THR A 67 -35.72 -8.81 18.82
N GLN A 68 -35.03 -9.95 18.82
CA GLN A 68 -34.93 -10.87 19.95
C GLN A 68 -33.47 -11.06 20.40
N PRO A 69 -33.23 -11.35 21.70
CA PRO A 69 -31.89 -11.69 22.15
C PRO A 69 -31.41 -12.99 21.48
N PRO A 70 -30.16 -13.05 21.01
CA PRO A 70 -29.65 -14.22 20.28
C PRO A 70 -29.56 -15.45 21.20
N THR A 71 -30.12 -16.57 20.75
CA THR A 71 -29.99 -17.88 21.42
C THR A 71 -28.63 -18.55 21.13
N GLY A 72 -27.91 -18.06 20.13
CA GLY A 72 -26.56 -18.41 19.74
C GLY A 72 -26.07 -17.54 18.57
N LYS A 73 -24.80 -17.65 18.18
CA LYS A 73 -24.21 -16.85 17.10
C LYS A 73 -24.37 -17.52 15.72
N ILE A 74 -24.55 -16.70 14.69
CA ILE A 74 -24.40 -17.04 13.26
C ILE A 74 -22.94 -16.80 12.87
N VAL A 75 -22.22 -17.88 12.61
CA VAL A 75 -20.80 -17.89 12.27
C VAL A 75 -20.65 -17.96 10.75
N LEU A 76 -20.27 -16.85 10.12
CA LEU A 76 -20.01 -16.78 8.70
C LEU A 76 -18.60 -17.31 8.42
N MET A 77 -18.53 -18.45 7.72
CA MET A 77 -17.28 -19.01 7.24
C MET A 77 -17.01 -18.48 5.83
N LEU A 78 -16.10 -17.50 5.75
CA LEU A 78 -15.85 -16.69 4.57
C LEU A 78 -14.56 -17.15 3.89
N SER A 79 -14.62 -17.55 2.63
CA SER A 79 -13.46 -17.89 1.80
C SER A 79 -13.61 -17.27 0.41
N GLU A 80 -12.54 -17.24 -0.38
CA GLU A 80 -12.63 -16.81 -1.79
C GLU A 80 -13.63 -17.64 -2.59
N ASN A 81 -13.90 -18.89 -2.19
CA ASN A 81 -14.90 -19.74 -2.84
C ASN A 81 -16.33 -19.22 -2.64
N LEU A 82 -16.58 -18.45 -1.58
CA LEU A 82 -17.87 -17.79 -1.36
C LEU A 82 -18.08 -16.61 -2.33
N LEU A 83 -17.01 -16.02 -2.88
CA LEU A 83 -17.06 -14.99 -3.91
C LEU A 83 -17.23 -15.54 -5.32
N GLN A 84 -17.02 -16.84 -5.55
CA GLN A 84 -17.10 -17.46 -6.87
C GLN A 84 -18.54 -17.54 -7.41
N PHE A 85 -19.56 -17.29 -6.57
CA PHE A 85 -20.97 -17.29 -6.95
C PHE A 85 -21.37 -15.99 -7.67
N GLY A 86 -21.04 -15.93 -8.96
CA GLY A 86 -21.43 -14.87 -9.89
C GLY A 86 -20.47 -13.68 -9.88
N ILE A 87 -20.46 -12.93 -10.99
CA ILE A 87 -19.78 -11.63 -11.08
C ILE A 87 -20.53 -10.66 -10.17
N ARG A 88 -20.23 -10.69 -8.87
CA ARG A 88 -20.79 -9.78 -7.87
C ARG A 88 -19.76 -8.73 -7.53
N ASP A 89 -20.22 -7.49 -7.52
CA ASP A 89 -19.40 -6.36 -7.09
C ASP A 89 -19.00 -6.56 -5.62
N PRO A 90 -17.71 -6.45 -5.26
CA PRO A 90 -17.28 -6.37 -3.87
C PRO A 90 -18.06 -5.33 -3.03
N ASP A 91 -18.57 -4.27 -3.66
CA ASP A 91 -19.44 -3.29 -3.00
C ASP A 91 -20.79 -3.87 -2.55
N GLU A 92 -21.37 -4.82 -3.28
CA GLU A 92 -22.61 -5.48 -2.87
C GLU A 92 -22.41 -6.25 -1.55
N TRP A 93 -21.24 -6.91 -1.41
CA TRP A 93 -20.85 -7.61 -0.19
C TRP A 93 -20.64 -6.66 0.98
N ARG A 94 -19.88 -5.58 0.77
CA ARG A 94 -19.61 -4.56 1.80
C ARG A 94 -20.91 -3.93 2.29
N GLU A 95 -21.79 -3.55 1.38
CA GLU A 95 -23.06 -2.91 1.73
C GLU A 95 -24.00 -3.86 2.47
N ALA A 96 -24.10 -5.12 2.04
CA ALA A 96 -24.91 -6.12 2.72
C ALA A 96 -24.40 -6.41 4.14
N PHE A 97 -23.08 -6.53 4.32
CA PHE A 97 -22.47 -6.73 5.64
C PHE A 97 -22.65 -5.50 6.54
N ARG A 98 -22.46 -4.28 6.02
CA ARG A 98 -22.72 -3.05 6.77
C ARG A 98 -24.17 -2.95 7.25
N ARG A 99 -25.13 -3.33 6.41
CA ARG A 99 -26.56 -3.17 6.72
C ARG A 99 -27.14 -4.26 7.60
N VAL A 100 -26.67 -5.51 7.47
CA VAL A 100 -27.25 -6.67 8.18
C VAL A 100 -26.38 -7.10 9.34
N VAL A 101 -25.08 -7.17 9.12
CA VAL A 101 -24.15 -7.85 10.01
C VAL A 101 -23.59 -6.87 11.04
N ALA A 102 -23.14 -5.69 10.61
CA ALA A 102 -22.64 -4.64 11.51
C ALA A 102 -23.73 -4.03 12.41
N THR A 103 -25.01 -4.11 12.01
CA THR A 103 -26.15 -3.66 12.82
C THR A 103 -26.55 -4.65 13.92
N SER A 104 -25.99 -5.87 13.91
CA SER A 104 -26.27 -6.94 14.88
C SER A 104 -24.99 -7.66 15.35
N PRO A 105 -24.02 -6.94 15.94
CA PRO A 105 -22.68 -7.48 16.25
C PRO A 105 -22.68 -8.60 17.32
N GLY A 106 -23.74 -8.69 18.14
CA GLY A 106 -23.90 -9.77 19.12
C GLY A 106 -24.44 -11.08 18.50
N LEU A 107 -25.01 -11.02 17.30
CA LEU A 107 -25.61 -12.16 16.61
C LEU A 107 -24.62 -12.82 15.64
N PHE A 108 -23.71 -12.06 15.03
CA PHE A 108 -22.78 -12.58 14.02
C PHE A 108 -21.36 -12.76 14.56
N ALA A 109 -20.67 -13.74 14.01
CA ALA A 109 -19.21 -13.89 14.06
C ALA A 109 -18.71 -14.27 12.66
N ALA A 110 -17.47 -13.97 12.34
CA ALA A 110 -16.88 -14.38 11.07
C ALA A 110 -15.55 -15.11 11.26
N VAL A 111 -15.38 -16.19 10.51
CA VAL A 111 -14.15 -16.97 10.38
C VAL A 111 -13.72 -16.85 8.93
N VAL A 112 -12.63 -16.12 8.68
CA VAL A 112 -12.09 -15.91 7.34
C VAL A 112 -11.05 -16.97 7.05
N ILE A 113 -11.21 -17.70 5.94
CA ILE A 113 -10.31 -18.74 5.44
C ILE A 113 -9.52 -18.14 4.26
N GLY A 114 -8.26 -17.78 4.53
CA GLY A 114 -7.34 -17.16 3.57
C GLY A 114 -7.19 -15.65 3.73
N GLU A 115 -6.04 -15.11 3.36
CA GLU A 115 -5.65 -13.71 3.69
C GLU A 115 -6.20 -12.67 2.70
N ARG A 116 -6.41 -13.05 1.44
CA ARG A 116 -6.84 -12.14 0.37
C ARG A 116 -8.27 -11.62 0.52
N LEU A 117 -9.15 -12.39 1.17
CA LEU A 117 -10.56 -12.01 1.32
C LEU A 117 -10.75 -10.88 2.33
N GLU A 118 -9.95 -10.88 3.41
CA GLU A 118 -9.90 -9.79 4.40
C GLU A 118 -9.56 -8.46 3.72
N LEU A 119 -8.49 -8.45 2.91
CA LEU A 119 -8.02 -7.28 2.18
C LEU A 119 -9.06 -6.76 1.18
N ARG A 120 -9.71 -7.66 0.44
CA ARG A 120 -10.68 -7.32 -0.62
C ARG A 120 -12.00 -6.74 -0.08
N LEU A 121 -12.44 -7.15 1.11
CA LEU A 121 -13.74 -6.74 1.68
C LEU A 121 -13.64 -5.86 2.93
N ARG A 122 -12.44 -5.65 3.49
CA ARG A 122 -12.18 -4.92 4.75
C ARG A 122 -13.07 -5.41 5.90
N LEU A 123 -13.06 -6.72 6.13
CA LEU A 123 -14.00 -7.37 7.05
C LEU A 123 -13.78 -6.95 8.50
N SER A 124 -12.55 -6.60 8.89
CA SER A 124 -12.19 -6.08 10.21
C SER A 124 -12.83 -4.72 10.53
N GLU A 125 -13.21 -3.94 9.51
CA GLU A 125 -13.94 -2.68 9.69
C GLU A 125 -15.46 -2.93 9.90
N LEU A 126 -15.95 -4.14 9.62
CA LEU A 126 -17.38 -4.46 9.57
C LEU A 126 -17.83 -5.37 10.72
N LEU A 127 -16.92 -6.06 11.42
CA LEU A 127 -17.21 -7.11 12.41
C LEU A 127 -16.07 -7.33 13.42
N PRO A 128 -16.34 -7.92 14.61
CA PRO A 128 -15.33 -8.66 15.36
C PRO A 128 -15.01 -9.96 14.60
N VAL A 129 -13.91 -9.99 13.85
CA VAL A 129 -13.49 -11.11 12.99
C VAL A 129 -12.36 -11.89 13.66
N ALA A 130 -12.40 -13.23 13.62
CA ALA A 130 -11.19 -14.04 13.80
C ALA A 130 -10.69 -14.50 12.43
N THR A 131 -9.59 -13.91 11.99
CA THR A 131 -8.94 -14.28 10.72
C THR A 131 -8.17 -15.57 10.92
N THR A 132 -8.49 -16.64 10.19
CA THR A 132 -7.74 -17.91 10.28
C THR A 132 -7.03 -18.14 8.95
N ALA A 133 -5.73 -17.87 8.91
CA ALA A 133 -4.96 -18.11 7.69
C ALA A 133 -4.86 -19.62 7.42
N VAL A 134 -4.90 -20.00 6.13
CA VAL A 134 -4.82 -21.40 5.65
C VAL A 134 -3.47 -22.05 6.02
N SER A 135 -2.50 -21.26 6.48
CA SER A 135 -1.16 -21.66 6.94
C SER A 135 -1.05 -21.90 8.47
N VAL A 136 -2.15 -21.74 9.22
CA VAL A 136 -2.13 -21.82 10.69
C VAL A 136 -2.32 -23.27 11.15
N GLY A 137 -1.52 -23.72 12.12
CA GLY A 137 -1.66 -25.05 12.71
C GLY A 137 -2.98 -25.23 13.47
N GLU A 138 -3.44 -26.48 13.64
CA GLU A 138 -4.74 -26.83 14.22
C GLU A 138 -5.02 -26.14 15.58
N ALA A 139 -4.03 -26.09 16.48
CA ALA A 139 -4.18 -25.50 17.80
C ALA A 139 -4.41 -23.97 17.78
N ASP A 140 -3.78 -23.27 16.83
CA ASP A 140 -3.95 -21.84 16.67
C ASP A 140 -5.26 -21.52 15.93
N ALA A 141 -5.67 -22.37 14.99
CA ALA A 141 -6.97 -22.26 14.34
C ALA A 141 -8.11 -22.47 15.35
N GLU A 142 -7.98 -23.45 16.26
CA GLU A 142 -8.93 -23.69 17.34
C GLU A 142 -9.03 -22.47 18.26
N ARG A 143 -7.90 -21.92 18.71
CA ARG A 143 -7.88 -20.73 19.56
C ARG A 143 -8.60 -19.55 18.91
N ARG A 144 -8.32 -19.28 17.64
CA ARG A 144 -8.94 -18.20 16.88
C ARG A 144 -10.45 -18.38 16.71
N LEU A 145 -10.90 -19.62 16.44
CA LEU A 145 -12.32 -19.95 16.36
C LEU A 145 -13.05 -19.65 17.68
N LEU A 146 -12.47 -20.05 18.82
CA LEU A 146 -13.04 -19.78 20.14
C LEU A 146 -13.08 -18.27 20.44
N THR A 147 -12.02 -17.54 20.07
CA THR A 147 -11.94 -16.09 20.27
C THR A 147 -12.97 -15.33 19.43
N ALA A 148 -13.17 -15.72 18.17
CA ALA A 148 -14.23 -15.16 17.31
C ALA A 148 -15.61 -15.26 17.97
N LEU A 149 -15.84 -16.34 18.71
CA LEU A 149 -17.11 -16.64 19.34
C LEU A 149 -17.21 -16.04 20.75
N SER A 150 -16.13 -15.43 21.25
CA SER A 150 -16.03 -14.91 22.62
C SER A 150 -16.20 -16.01 23.68
N LEU A 151 -15.73 -17.23 23.39
CA LEU A 151 -15.90 -18.43 24.24
C LEU A 151 -14.64 -18.73 25.08
N ASP A 152 -13.61 -17.88 25.01
CA ASP A 152 -12.28 -18.09 25.60
C ASP A 152 -12.28 -18.21 27.13
N ASN A 153 -13.23 -17.53 27.80
CA ASN A 153 -13.35 -17.51 29.26
C ASN A 153 -14.30 -18.59 29.83
N GLU A 154 -15.09 -19.28 29.00
CA GLU A 154 -16.06 -20.31 29.43
C GLU A 154 -15.54 -21.75 29.19
N ALA A 155 -14.43 -21.92 28.47
CA ALA A 155 -13.76 -23.19 28.26
C ALA A 155 -13.01 -23.66 29.54
N GLY A 156 -13.78 -24.01 30.57
CA GLY A 156 -13.27 -24.58 31.82
C GLY A 156 -12.59 -25.94 31.62
N ASP A 157 -11.75 -26.30 32.59
CA ASP A 157 -10.87 -27.49 32.69
C ASP A 157 -11.63 -28.84 32.82
N GLY A 158 -12.70 -29.02 32.03
CA GLY A 158 -13.51 -30.24 31.98
C GLY A 158 -12.90 -31.31 31.07
N PRO A 159 -13.32 -32.59 31.22
CA PRO A 159 -12.79 -33.68 30.40
C PRO A 159 -13.13 -33.49 28.92
N ARG A 160 -12.12 -33.10 28.13
CA ARG A 160 -12.22 -32.90 26.68
C ARG A 160 -12.52 -34.20 25.97
N ARG A 161 -13.56 -34.22 25.13
CA ARG A 161 -13.75 -35.31 24.16
C ARG A 161 -12.72 -35.15 23.03
N PRO A 162 -11.99 -36.20 22.63
CA PRO A 162 -11.05 -36.10 21.53
C PRO A 162 -11.77 -35.71 20.23
N VAL A 163 -11.27 -34.68 19.55
CA VAL A 163 -11.73 -34.29 18.22
C VAL A 163 -11.33 -35.41 17.24
N THR A 164 -12.32 -36.05 16.63
CA THR A 164 -12.10 -37.20 15.72
C THR A 164 -12.13 -36.81 14.23
N THR A 165 -12.36 -35.53 13.91
CA THR A 165 -12.24 -35.01 12.53
C THR A 165 -10.81 -34.63 12.27
N ARG A 166 -10.30 -34.91 11.07
CA ARG A 166 -8.99 -34.40 10.65
C ARG A 166 -9.05 -32.89 10.43
N PHE A 167 -7.99 -32.20 10.83
CA PHE A 167 -7.79 -30.79 10.48
C PHE A 167 -7.88 -30.59 8.95
N PRO A 168 -8.57 -29.55 8.46
CA PRO A 168 -8.68 -29.26 7.03
C PRO A 168 -7.31 -29.17 6.35
N GLY A 169 -7.20 -29.71 5.13
CA GLY A 169 -5.93 -29.77 4.39
C GLY A 169 -5.06 -30.99 4.72
N VAL A 170 -5.29 -31.68 5.85
CA VAL A 170 -4.63 -32.95 6.18
C VAL A 170 -5.30 -34.09 5.42
N ARG A 171 -4.58 -34.70 4.46
CA ARG A 171 -5.11 -35.82 3.68
C ARG A 171 -5.28 -37.08 4.55
N PRO A 172 -6.25 -37.96 4.21
CA PRO A 172 -6.33 -39.30 4.75
C PRO A 172 -5.01 -40.06 4.58
N GLY A 173 -4.71 -40.99 5.49
CA GLY A 173 -3.46 -41.77 5.46
C GLY A 173 -3.28 -42.57 4.17
N VAL A 174 -4.37 -42.87 3.48
CA VAL A 174 -4.36 -43.40 2.11
C VAL A 174 -5.22 -42.51 1.22
N TRP A 175 -4.60 -41.84 0.26
CA TRP A 175 -5.24 -41.03 -0.78
C TRP A 175 -4.67 -41.42 -2.14
N ARG A 176 -5.36 -42.32 -2.87
CA ARG A 176 -4.82 -42.94 -4.09
C ARG A 176 -5.76 -42.81 -5.28
N GLY A 177 -5.21 -42.39 -6.41
CA GLY A 177 -5.90 -42.35 -7.70
C GLY A 177 -6.98 -41.26 -7.84
N VAL A 178 -7.26 -40.50 -6.78
CA VAL A 178 -8.31 -39.46 -6.81
C VAL A 178 -7.91 -38.34 -7.77
N PRO A 179 -8.78 -37.96 -8.73
CA PRO A 179 -8.50 -36.85 -9.63
C PRO A 179 -8.19 -35.55 -8.88
N ARG A 180 -7.40 -34.67 -9.52
CA ARG A 180 -7.23 -33.29 -9.05
C ARG A 180 -8.60 -32.64 -8.94
N ARG A 181 -8.80 -31.86 -7.87
CA ARG A 181 -10.02 -31.10 -7.67
C ARG A 181 -10.13 -30.07 -8.79
N ASP A 182 -11.31 -29.94 -9.37
CA ASP A 182 -11.61 -28.88 -10.32
C ASP A 182 -11.97 -27.62 -9.52
N GLU A 183 -11.11 -26.60 -9.58
CA GLU A 183 -11.29 -25.33 -8.85
C GLU A 183 -12.49 -24.53 -9.35
N HIS A 184 -13.00 -24.87 -10.55
CA HIS A 184 -14.16 -24.22 -11.17
C HIS A 184 -15.42 -25.07 -11.10
N PHE A 185 -15.45 -26.13 -10.27
CA PHE A 185 -16.64 -26.94 -10.10
C PHE A 185 -17.78 -26.08 -9.54
N THR A 186 -18.93 -26.10 -10.21
CA THR A 186 -20.10 -25.29 -9.84
C THR A 186 -21.39 -26.10 -9.92
N GLY A 187 -22.37 -25.73 -9.10
CA GLY A 187 -23.66 -26.41 -9.00
C GLY A 187 -23.58 -27.83 -8.43
N ARG A 188 -24.65 -28.62 -8.61
CA ARG A 188 -24.79 -30.03 -8.17
C ARG A 188 -24.71 -30.27 -6.67
N ASP A 189 -24.84 -29.22 -5.87
CA ASP A 189 -24.79 -29.32 -4.41
C ASP A 189 -25.91 -30.21 -3.85
N ASP A 190 -27.09 -30.22 -4.47
CA ASP A 190 -28.21 -31.09 -4.06
C ASP A 190 -27.88 -32.57 -4.22
N LEU A 191 -27.17 -32.94 -5.30
CA LEU A 191 -26.68 -34.30 -5.50
C LEU A 191 -25.59 -34.66 -4.49
N LEU A 192 -24.65 -33.73 -4.24
CA LEU A 192 -23.58 -33.90 -3.24
C LEU A 192 -24.14 -34.03 -1.82
N ASP A 193 -25.16 -33.26 -1.45
CA ASP A 193 -25.81 -33.29 -0.14
C ASP A 193 -26.61 -34.58 0.09
N ALA A 194 -27.10 -35.22 -0.97
CA ALA A 194 -27.84 -36.49 -0.89
C ALA A 194 -26.93 -37.72 -0.71
N LEU A 195 -25.67 -37.65 -1.16
CA LEU A 195 -24.74 -38.78 -1.16
C LEU A 195 -24.41 -39.35 0.23
N PRO A 196 -24.12 -38.55 1.28
CA PRO A 196 -23.77 -39.08 2.60
C PRO A 196 -24.87 -39.94 3.20
N GLU A 197 -26.12 -39.48 3.08
CA GLU A 197 -27.26 -40.21 3.64
C GLU A 197 -27.49 -41.51 2.87
N LYS A 198 -27.39 -41.48 1.54
CA LYS A 198 -27.47 -42.69 0.71
C LYS A 198 -26.35 -43.68 1.02
N LEU A 199 -25.12 -43.22 1.24
CA LEU A 199 -23.98 -44.07 1.61
C LEU A 199 -24.13 -44.66 3.02
N ARG A 200 -24.66 -43.89 3.99
CA ARG A 200 -24.95 -44.38 5.35
C ARG A 200 -26.08 -45.42 5.37
N GLN A 201 -27.15 -45.18 4.63
CA GLN A 201 -28.25 -46.14 4.48
C GLN A 201 -27.75 -47.44 3.83
N ALA A 202 -26.88 -47.32 2.83
CA ALA A 202 -26.29 -48.46 2.14
C ALA A 202 -25.38 -49.32 3.06
N ARG A 203 -24.76 -48.73 4.10
CA ARG A 203 -23.87 -49.42 5.07
C ARG A 203 -24.53 -50.56 5.84
N ARG A 204 -25.86 -50.53 6.03
CA ARG A 204 -26.60 -51.61 6.72
C ARG A 204 -26.77 -52.88 5.87
N ALA A 205 -26.41 -52.86 4.57
CA ALA A 205 -26.71 -53.94 3.62
C ALA A 205 -25.70 -54.08 2.44
N GLY A 206 -24.39 -53.94 2.69
CA GLY A 206 -23.32 -54.19 1.68
C GLY A 206 -23.12 -53.06 0.66
N ALA A 207 -22.78 -51.87 1.14
CA ALA A 207 -23.02 -50.54 0.55
C ALA A 207 -22.43 -50.20 -0.83
N VAL A 208 -23.27 -50.05 -1.85
CA VAL A 208 -22.93 -49.35 -3.12
C VAL A 208 -23.95 -48.23 -3.37
N CYS A 209 -23.48 -47.01 -3.60
CA CYS A 209 -24.27 -45.89 -4.14
C CYS A 209 -23.85 -45.63 -5.59
N VAL A 210 -24.81 -45.49 -6.50
CA VAL A 210 -24.55 -45.39 -7.94
C VAL A 210 -24.96 -44.02 -8.48
N LEU A 211 -24.00 -43.24 -8.96
CA LEU A 211 -24.22 -42.06 -9.80
C LEU A 211 -24.45 -42.53 -11.25
N ARG A 212 -25.66 -42.35 -11.78
CA ARG A 212 -26.04 -42.84 -13.12
C ARG A 212 -26.55 -41.72 -14.02
N GLY A 213 -26.14 -41.71 -15.28
CA GLY A 213 -26.58 -40.72 -16.28
C GLY A 213 -25.79 -40.81 -17.57
N GLU A 214 -26.19 -40.02 -18.57
CA GLU A 214 -25.58 -40.03 -19.91
C GLU A 214 -24.08 -39.65 -19.90
N PRO A 215 -23.28 -40.08 -20.90
CA PRO A 215 -21.90 -39.62 -21.06
C PRO A 215 -21.82 -38.09 -21.07
N GLY A 216 -20.84 -37.52 -20.37
CA GLY A 216 -20.66 -36.06 -20.29
C GLY A 216 -21.53 -35.33 -19.26
N SER A 217 -22.40 -36.03 -18.52
CA SER A 217 -23.26 -35.40 -17.48
C SER A 217 -22.54 -34.95 -16.20
N GLY A 218 -21.24 -35.25 -16.06
CA GLY A 218 -20.43 -34.81 -14.90
C GLY A 218 -20.35 -35.78 -13.72
N LYS A 219 -20.80 -37.04 -13.85
CA LYS A 219 -20.73 -38.05 -12.76
C LYS A 219 -19.36 -38.18 -12.09
N THR A 220 -18.30 -38.28 -12.91
CA THR A 220 -16.91 -38.37 -12.46
C THR A 220 -16.49 -37.14 -11.68
N ALA A 221 -16.89 -35.94 -12.14
CA ALA A 221 -16.61 -34.69 -11.43
C ALA A 221 -17.34 -34.63 -10.08
N ILE A 222 -18.61 -35.05 -10.02
CA ILE A 222 -19.38 -35.12 -8.76
C ILE A 222 -18.74 -36.10 -7.76
N ALA A 223 -18.29 -37.27 -8.23
CA ALA A 223 -17.62 -38.25 -7.37
C ALA A 223 -16.27 -37.75 -6.84
N ALA A 224 -15.49 -37.06 -7.69
CA ALA A 224 -14.23 -36.43 -7.27
C ALA A 224 -14.48 -35.33 -6.25
N GLU A 225 -15.46 -34.45 -6.50
CA GLU A 225 -15.81 -33.37 -5.58
C GLU A 225 -16.33 -33.89 -4.24
N TYR A 226 -17.12 -34.98 -4.25
CA TYR A 226 -17.50 -35.68 -3.02
C TYR A 226 -16.28 -36.19 -2.24
N ALA A 227 -15.33 -36.86 -2.91
CA ALA A 227 -14.12 -37.35 -2.26
C ALA A 227 -13.31 -36.22 -1.59
N HIS A 228 -13.21 -35.05 -2.24
CA HIS A 228 -12.53 -33.87 -1.68
C HIS A 228 -13.31 -33.25 -0.51
N ARG A 229 -14.61 -32.94 -0.67
CA ARG A 229 -15.45 -32.28 0.36
C ARG A 229 -15.64 -33.12 1.62
N TYR A 230 -15.61 -34.44 1.51
CA TYR A 230 -15.83 -35.38 2.63
C TYR A 230 -14.56 -36.11 3.07
N SER A 231 -13.39 -35.70 2.57
CA SER A 231 -12.11 -36.34 2.84
C SER A 231 -11.81 -36.54 4.34
N SER A 232 -12.17 -35.56 5.19
CA SER A 232 -11.97 -35.61 6.64
C SER A 232 -12.85 -36.64 7.37
N GLU A 233 -13.87 -37.18 6.72
CA GLU A 233 -14.73 -38.25 7.25
C GLU A 233 -14.15 -39.66 7.05
N TYR A 234 -13.09 -39.78 6.23
CA TYR A 234 -12.48 -41.06 5.86
C TYR A 234 -11.01 -41.15 6.28
N ASP A 235 -10.58 -42.36 6.57
CA ASP A 235 -9.19 -42.70 6.85
C ASP A 235 -8.48 -43.18 5.59
N VAL A 236 -9.27 -43.71 4.64
CA VAL A 236 -8.81 -44.23 3.35
C VAL A 236 -9.75 -43.77 2.25
N VAL A 237 -9.21 -43.14 1.21
CA VAL A 237 -9.91 -42.79 -0.03
C VAL A 237 -9.15 -43.39 -1.22
N HIS A 238 -9.81 -44.26 -1.96
CA HIS A 238 -9.21 -44.98 -3.08
C HIS A 238 -10.09 -44.89 -4.33
N TRP A 239 -9.49 -44.47 -5.44
CA TRP A 239 -10.18 -44.28 -6.72
C TRP A 239 -9.73 -45.33 -7.73
N VAL A 240 -10.67 -46.08 -8.28
CA VAL A 240 -10.44 -47.16 -9.24
C VAL A 240 -11.16 -46.83 -10.54
N PRO A 241 -10.45 -46.31 -11.56
CA PRO A 241 -11.05 -46.13 -12.87
C PRO A 241 -11.31 -47.49 -13.53
N SER A 242 -12.34 -47.55 -14.36
CA SER A 242 -12.64 -48.69 -15.23
C SER A 242 -11.56 -48.87 -16.30
N GLY A 243 -11.21 -50.12 -16.59
CA GLY A 243 -10.19 -50.50 -17.58
C GLY A 243 -8.77 -50.71 -17.00
N GLY A 244 -7.94 -51.45 -17.74
CA GLY A 244 -6.63 -51.92 -17.28
C GLY A 244 -6.75 -53.05 -16.23
N ASP A 245 -5.77 -53.16 -15.32
CA ASP A 245 -5.78 -54.12 -14.20
C ASP A 245 -6.62 -53.61 -13.01
N GLN A 246 -7.92 -53.40 -13.26
CA GLN A 246 -8.83 -52.83 -12.26
C GLN A 246 -9.06 -53.77 -11.05
N TYR A 247 -8.98 -55.10 -11.26
CA TYR A 247 -9.11 -56.09 -10.20
C TYR A 247 -7.81 -56.28 -9.41
N GLY A 248 -6.64 -56.18 -10.05
CA GLY A 248 -5.35 -56.17 -9.34
C GLY A 248 -5.19 -54.95 -8.43
N ARG A 249 -5.61 -53.76 -8.86
CA ARG A 249 -5.62 -52.55 -7.99
C ARG A 249 -6.51 -52.72 -6.75
N LEU A 250 -7.65 -53.39 -6.89
CA LEU A 250 -8.52 -53.73 -5.75
C LEU A 250 -7.89 -54.81 -4.86
N ALA A 251 -7.23 -55.81 -5.44
CA ALA A 251 -6.55 -56.88 -4.70
C ALA A 251 -5.33 -56.37 -3.89
N GLU A 252 -4.53 -55.48 -4.47
CA GLU A 252 -3.45 -54.77 -3.75
C GLU A 252 -3.98 -53.98 -2.56
N LEU A 253 -5.10 -53.28 -2.75
CA LEU A 253 -5.76 -52.55 -1.68
C LEU A 253 -6.24 -53.50 -0.57
N ALA A 254 -6.84 -54.64 -0.92
CA ALA A 254 -7.27 -55.68 0.02
C ALA A 254 -6.10 -56.24 0.84
N ALA A 255 -4.94 -56.48 0.20
CA ALA A 255 -3.74 -56.98 0.84
C ALA A 255 -3.07 -55.95 1.76
N GLY A 256 -3.16 -54.65 1.44
CA GLY A 256 -2.57 -53.56 2.21
C GLY A 256 -3.25 -53.26 3.55
N PHE A 257 -4.55 -53.56 3.69
CA PHE A 257 -5.31 -53.24 4.91
C PHE A 257 -4.85 -54.01 6.17
N GLY A 258 -4.24 -55.19 6.01
CA GLY A 258 -3.66 -55.95 7.13
C GLY A 258 -2.42 -55.30 7.77
N LYS A 259 -1.79 -54.32 7.11
CA LYS A 259 -0.56 -53.64 7.59
C LYS A 259 -0.81 -52.26 8.18
N ILE A 260 -1.86 -51.55 7.74
CA ILE A 260 -2.21 -50.18 8.18
C ILE A 260 -2.67 -50.15 9.64
N THR A 261 -3.27 -51.23 10.15
CA THR A 261 -3.74 -51.38 11.54
C THR A 261 -2.64 -51.53 12.59
N GLN A 262 -1.38 -51.77 12.20
CA GLN A 262 -0.25 -51.94 13.15
C GLN A 262 0.69 -50.72 13.27
N GLN A 263 0.58 -49.70 12.41
CA GLN A 263 1.51 -48.56 12.38
C GLN A 263 0.93 -47.21 12.86
N SER A 264 -0.37 -47.12 13.16
CA SER A 264 -0.96 -45.89 13.71
C SER A 264 -0.74 -45.80 15.23
N SER A 265 0.25 -45.02 15.65
CA SER A 265 0.49 -44.64 17.04
C SER A 265 -0.71 -43.84 17.60
N GLY A 266 -1.52 -44.48 18.45
CA GLY A 266 -2.26 -43.79 19.52
C GLY A 266 -3.70 -43.31 19.29
N LEU A 267 -4.29 -43.39 18.09
CA LEU A 267 -5.72 -43.11 17.88
C LEU A 267 -6.48 -44.38 17.43
N PRO A 268 -7.69 -44.66 17.94
CA PRO A 268 -8.48 -45.79 17.47
C PRO A 268 -8.87 -45.54 16.01
N VAL A 269 -8.26 -46.28 15.07
CA VAL A 269 -8.65 -46.28 13.66
C VAL A 269 -10.09 -46.82 13.58
N GLN A 270 -11.05 -45.96 13.26
CA GLN A 270 -12.47 -46.34 13.10
C GLN A 270 -12.77 -47.09 11.79
N ASP A 271 -11.72 -47.37 11.00
CA ASP A 271 -11.75 -48.13 9.74
C ASP A 271 -12.78 -47.58 8.72
N ARG A 272 -12.83 -46.25 8.55
CA ARG A 272 -13.79 -45.57 7.66
C ARG A 272 -13.19 -45.40 6.25
N ARG A 273 -13.70 -46.15 5.28
CA ARG A 273 -13.13 -46.21 3.91
C ARG A 273 -14.11 -45.64 2.88
N LEU A 274 -13.61 -44.91 1.90
CA LEU A 274 -14.33 -44.53 0.67
C LEU A 274 -13.61 -45.15 -0.53
N ILE A 275 -14.34 -45.96 -1.31
CA ILE A 275 -13.84 -46.53 -2.56
C ILE A 275 -14.71 -46.01 -3.70
N VAL A 276 -14.08 -45.33 -4.65
CA VAL A 276 -14.76 -44.79 -5.83
C VAL A 276 -14.45 -45.69 -7.02
N LEU A 277 -15.50 -46.24 -7.64
CA LEU A 277 -15.43 -47.05 -8.86
C LEU A 277 -15.88 -46.18 -10.03
N ASP A 278 -14.95 -45.69 -10.84
CA ASP A 278 -15.25 -44.69 -11.88
C ASP A 278 -15.43 -45.33 -13.26
N GLY A 279 -16.65 -45.27 -13.79
CA GLY A 279 -17.02 -45.80 -15.11
C GLY A 279 -17.29 -47.30 -15.14
N TRP A 280 -17.48 -47.94 -13.99
CA TRP A 280 -17.79 -49.38 -13.91
C TRP A 280 -19.26 -49.66 -14.29
N ASP A 281 -19.53 -50.88 -14.77
CA ASP A 281 -20.91 -51.32 -15.00
C ASP A 281 -21.60 -51.71 -13.67
N ASP A 282 -22.93 -51.62 -13.65
CA ASP A 282 -23.74 -51.85 -12.45
C ASP A 282 -23.62 -53.29 -11.91
N GLY A 283 -23.38 -54.27 -12.78
CA GLY A 283 -23.30 -55.70 -12.42
C GLY A 283 -21.98 -56.05 -11.73
N SER A 284 -20.86 -55.58 -12.28
CA SER A 284 -19.52 -55.74 -11.71
C SER A 284 -19.41 -55.11 -10.31
N ALA A 285 -20.05 -53.95 -10.11
CA ALA A 285 -20.09 -53.29 -8.81
C ALA A 285 -20.99 -54.03 -7.79
N ALA A 286 -22.10 -54.63 -8.22
CA ALA A 286 -22.98 -55.41 -7.35
C ALA A 286 -22.34 -56.74 -6.90
N ALA A 287 -21.49 -57.34 -7.72
CA ALA A 287 -20.75 -58.57 -7.40
C ALA A 287 -19.54 -58.34 -6.47
N MET A 288 -19.05 -57.10 -6.36
CA MET A 288 -17.83 -56.76 -5.64
C MET A 288 -17.91 -57.00 -4.11
N PRO A 289 -18.99 -56.61 -3.40
CA PRO A 289 -19.13 -56.92 -1.97
C PRO A 289 -19.17 -58.43 -1.66
N LEU A 290 -19.66 -59.25 -2.60
CA LEU A 290 -19.72 -60.70 -2.48
C LEU A 290 -18.35 -61.35 -2.76
N SER A 291 -17.61 -60.81 -3.73
CA SER A 291 -16.31 -61.34 -4.15
C SER A 291 -15.17 -60.92 -3.22
N MET A 292 -15.30 -59.75 -2.55
CA MET A 292 -14.28 -59.18 -1.66
C MET A 292 -14.91 -58.66 -0.34
N PRO A 293 -15.44 -59.55 0.54
CA PRO A 293 -16.17 -59.13 1.73
C PRO A 293 -15.33 -58.31 2.72
N SER A 294 -14.04 -58.62 2.86
CA SER A 294 -13.09 -57.91 3.74
C SER A 294 -12.79 -56.47 3.30
N LEU A 295 -12.91 -56.18 1.99
CA LEU A 295 -12.76 -54.83 1.45
C LEU A 295 -14.04 -54.01 1.63
N ALA A 296 -15.20 -54.66 1.47
CA ALA A 296 -16.52 -54.03 1.58
C ALA A 296 -16.96 -53.82 3.05
N GLN A 297 -16.46 -54.62 3.99
CA GLN A 297 -16.74 -54.47 5.41
C GLN A 297 -16.19 -53.11 5.88
N HIS A 298 -17.09 -52.23 6.32
CA HIS A 298 -16.81 -50.84 6.77
C HIS A 298 -16.47 -49.80 5.67
N ALA A 299 -16.64 -50.14 4.38
CA ALA A 299 -16.43 -49.20 3.26
C ALA A 299 -17.72 -48.56 2.73
N HIS A 300 -17.63 -47.29 2.33
CA HIS A 300 -18.58 -46.61 1.46
C HIS A 300 -18.13 -46.80 0.01
N LEU A 301 -18.95 -47.44 -0.83
CA LEU A 301 -18.64 -47.61 -2.26
C LEU A 301 -19.46 -46.61 -3.08
N LEU A 302 -18.78 -45.77 -3.84
CA LEU A 302 -19.37 -44.80 -4.76
C LEU A 302 -19.05 -45.19 -6.21
N LEU A 303 -20.07 -45.53 -6.98
CA LEU A 303 -19.96 -45.98 -8.36
C LEU A 303 -20.39 -44.86 -9.31
N THR A 304 -19.61 -44.59 -10.36
CA THR A 304 -20.11 -43.84 -11.53
C THR A 304 -20.37 -44.80 -12.67
N SER A 305 -21.57 -44.78 -13.25
CA SER A 305 -21.96 -45.68 -14.34
C SER A 305 -22.72 -44.98 -15.47
N ARG A 306 -22.56 -45.52 -16.69
CA ARG A 306 -23.32 -45.09 -17.88
C ARG A 306 -24.72 -45.74 -17.94
N GLY A 307 -24.95 -46.79 -17.14
CA GLY A 307 -26.23 -47.49 -16.98
C GLY A 307 -26.46 -48.65 -17.98
N GLY A 308 -27.04 -49.75 -17.49
CA GLY A 308 -27.70 -50.81 -18.25
C GLY A 308 -29.23 -50.85 -17.97
N GLN A 309 -29.99 -51.63 -18.74
CA GLN A 309 -31.47 -51.60 -18.71
C GLN A 309 -32.11 -52.02 -17.37
N HIS A 310 -31.39 -52.62 -16.41
CA HIS A 310 -31.92 -52.99 -15.09
C HIS A 310 -30.87 -52.78 -13.99
N SER A 311 -31.18 -51.92 -13.00
CA SER A 311 -30.42 -51.87 -11.74
C SER A 311 -31.00 -52.91 -10.77
N PRO A 312 -30.20 -53.83 -10.20
CA PRO A 312 -30.72 -54.77 -9.21
C PRO A 312 -31.18 -54.10 -7.91
N ILE A 313 -30.86 -52.80 -7.69
CA ILE A 313 -31.21 -52.08 -6.44
C ILE A 313 -31.58 -50.60 -6.73
N PRO A 314 -32.85 -50.26 -7.02
CA PRO A 314 -33.29 -48.91 -7.45
C PRO A 314 -33.06 -47.81 -6.40
N GLU A 315 -33.25 -48.12 -5.12
CA GLU A 315 -33.19 -47.15 -4.00
C GLU A 315 -31.79 -46.51 -3.81
N ARG A 316 -30.77 -47.15 -4.38
CA ARG A 316 -29.34 -46.77 -4.24
C ARG A 316 -28.79 -45.97 -5.41
N VAL A 317 -29.63 -45.69 -6.42
CA VAL A 317 -29.25 -44.91 -7.60
C VAL A 317 -29.49 -43.41 -7.35
N VAL A 318 -28.57 -42.59 -7.83
CA VAL A 318 -28.65 -41.13 -7.90
C VAL A 318 -28.61 -40.74 -9.38
N PRO A 319 -29.72 -40.29 -9.96
CA PRO A 319 -29.75 -39.86 -11.35
C PRO A 319 -28.99 -38.55 -11.53
N VAL A 320 -28.12 -38.48 -12.54
CA VAL A 320 -27.29 -37.33 -12.89
C VAL A 320 -27.65 -36.90 -14.32
N GLY A 321 -28.54 -35.92 -14.42
CA GLY A 321 -28.96 -35.29 -15.68
C GLY A 321 -28.05 -34.14 -16.15
N PRO A 322 -28.44 -33.38 -17.18
CA PRO A 322 -27.78 -32.12 -17.56
C PRO A 322 -27.78 -31.09 -16.41
N PHE A 323 -27.07 -29.98 -16.59
CA PHE A 323 -27.17 -28.86 -15.66
C PHE A 323 -28.58 -28.29 -15.65
N ARG A 324 -29.00 -27.74 -14.51
CA ARG A 324 -30.11 -26.80 -14.50
C ARG A 324 -29.68 -25.55 -15.25
N ARG A 325 -30.62 -24.85 -15.91
CA ARG A 325 -30.31 -23.61 -16.63
C ARG A 325 -29.54 -22.62 -15.76
N THR A 326 -29.94 -22.44 -14.50
CA THR A 326 -29.26 -21.55 -13.56
C THR A 326 -27.80 -21.95 -13.34
N GLU A 327 -27.50 -23.25 -13.24
CA GLU A 327 -26.13 -23.77 -13.08
C GLU A 327 -25.29 -23.51 -14.34
N SER A 328 -25.85 -23.74 -15.54
CA SER A 328 -25.16 -23.45 -16.81
C SER A 328 -24.79 -21.98 -16.93
N VAL A 329 -25.70 -21.10 -16.55
CA VAL A 329 -25.50 -19.66 -16.65
C VAL A 329 -24.47 -19.19 -15.63
N GLU A 330 -24.55 -19.65 -14.38
CA GLU A 330 -23.55 -19.37 -13.36
C GLU A 330 -22.16 -19.87 -13.76
N TYR A 331 -22.07 -21.09 -14.31
CA TYR A 331 -20.83 -21.64 -14.87
C TYR A 331 -20.23 -20.76 -15.96
N LEU A 332 -21.03 -20.35 -16.94
CA LEU A 332 -20.54 -19.54 -18.07
C LEU A 332 -20.14 -18.13 -17.64
N MET A 333 -20.90 -17.48 -16.76
CA MET A 333 -20.53 -16.18 -16.21
C MET A 333 -19.21 -16.25 -15.43
N HIS A 334 -19.03 -17.32 -14.67
CA HIS A 334 -17.79 -17.56 -13.93
C HIS A 334 -16.60 -17.77 -14.89
N MET A 335 -16.73 -18.73 -15.80
CA MET A 335 -15.67 -19.12 -16.73
C MET A 335 -15.34 -18.05 -17.78
N LEU A 336 -16.32 -17.26 -18.23
CA LEU A 336 -16.17 -16.34 -19.37
C LEU A 336 -16.36 -14.85 -19.01
N GLY A 337 -16.96 -14.51 -17.88
CA GLY A 337 -17.11 -13.09 -17.49
C GLY A 337 -18.20 -12.34 -18.22
N VAL A 338 -19.03 -13.07 -18.95
CA VAL A 338 -20.09 -12.54 -19.79
C VAL A 338 -21.30 -12.15 -18.94
N THR A 339 -22.18 -11.32 -19.50
CA THR A 339 -23.42 -10.95 -18.82
C THR A 339 -24.35 -12.17 -18.69
N ALA A 340 -25.34 -12.05 -17.79
CA ALA A 340 -26.34 -13.09 -17.57
C ALA A 340 -27.09 -13.46 -18.86
N GLU A 341 -27.39 -12.47 -19.71
CA GLU A 341 -28.12 -12.63 -20.96
C GLU A 341 -27.30 -13.40 -22.00
N ALA A 342 -26.01 -13.07 -22.12
CA ALA A 342 -25.08 -13.76 -23.02
C ALA A 342 -24.86 -15.22 -22.57
N ALA A 343 -24.64 -15.43 -21.27
CA ALA A 343 -24.53 -16.77 -20.69
C ALA A 343 -25.82 -17.60 -20.89
N GLU A 344 -27.00 -17.00 -20.73
CA GLU A 344 -28.30 -17.65 -20.97
C GLU A 344 -28.47 -18.10 -22.44
N ALA A 345 -28.08 -17.26 -23.40
CA ALA A 345 -28.14 -17.60 -24.82
C ALA A 345 -27.20 -18.77 -25.17
N MET A 346 -25.98 -18.76 -24.62
CA MET A 346 -25.00 -19.84 -24.82
C MET A 346 -25.43 -21.13 -24.12
N ALA A 347 -25.96 -21.05 -22.89
CA ALA A 347 -26.49 -22.19 -22.15
C ALA A 347 -27.60 -22.91 -22.91
N ARG A 348 -28.55 -22.16 -23.50
CA ARG A 348 -29.60 -22.70 -24.39
C ARG A 348 -29.01 -23.46 -25.57
N SER A 349 -28.02 -22.87 -26.23
CA SER A 349 -27.38 -23.45 -27.42
C SER A 349 -26.61 -24.74 -27.08
N CYS A 350 -26.06 -24.83 -25.87
CA CYS A 350 -25.37 -26.01 -25.37
C CYS A 350 -26.30 -27.06 -24.75
N ALA A 351 -27.62 -26.85 -24.80
CA ALA A 351 -28.64 -27.70 -24.17
C ALA A 351 -28.35 -28.04 -22.69
N ASP A 352 -27.70 -27.11 -21.98
CA ASP A 352 -27.29 -27.27 -20.58
C ASP A 352 -26.42 -28.52 -20.31
N GLN A 353 -25.75 -29.07 -21.33
CA GLN A 353 -24.89 -30.25 -21.20
C GLN A 353 -23.49 -29.84 -20.70
N PRO A 354 -23.02 -30.31 -19.53
CA PRO A 354 -21.76 -29.87 -18.94
C PRO A 354 -20.53 -30.05 -19.86
N ALA A 355 -20.44 -31.18 -20.56
CA ALA A 355 -19.35 -31.45 -21.50
C ALA A 355 -19.36 -30.51 -22.71
N VAL A 356 -20.54 -30.12 -23.20
CA VAL A 356 -20.67 -29.19 -24.33
C VAL A 356 -20.34 -27.76 -23.89
N LEU A 357 -20.82 -27.36 -22.71
CA LEU A 357 -20.49 -26.06 -22.11
C LEU A 357 -18.98 -25.89 -21.89
N ARG A 358 -18.32 -26.90 -21.34
CA ARG A 358 -16.86 -26.87 -21.15
C ARG A 358 -16.12 -26.67 -22.48
N ARG A 359 -16.53 -27.38 -23.53
CA ARG A 359 -15.94 -27.24 -24.86
C ARG A 359 -16.21 -25.86 -25.48
N ALA A 360 -17.39 -25.29 -25.24
CA ALA A 360 -17.72 -23.94 -25.68
C ALA A 360 -16.85 -22.89 -24.98
N VAL A 361 -16.57 -23.07 -23.68
CA VAL A 361 -15.65 -22.22 -22.92
C VAL A 361 -14.22 -22.31 -23.48
N GLU A 362 -13.72 -23.52 -23.69
CA GLU A 362 -12.38 -23.76 -24.26
C GLU A 362 -12.25 -23.07 -25.63
N GLY A 363 -13.22 -23.27 -26.53
CA GLY A 363 -13.22 -22.62 -27.85
C GLY A 363 -13.33 -21.09 -27.79
N TRP A 364 -14.08 -20.55 -26.83
CA TRP A 364 -14.16 -19.09 -26.62
C TRP A 364 -12.80 -18.53 -26.20
N GLN A 365 -12.14 -19.17 -25.23
CA GLN A 365 -10.83 -18.76 -24.72
C GLN A 365 -9.73 -18.87 -25.79
N GLU A 366 -9.73 -19.91 -26.62
CA GLU A 366 -8.82 -20.05 -27.75
C GLU A 366 -9.02 -18.97 -28.83
N SER A 367 -10.28 -18.56 -29.07
CA SER A 367 -10.60 -17.49 -30.01
C SER A 367 -10.17 -16.10 -29.51
N GLU A 368 -10.30 -15.82 -28.21
CA GLU A 368 -9.81 -14.59 -27.58
C GLU A 368 -8.28 -14.54 -27.56
N ALA A 369 -7.61 -15.67 -27.30
CA ALA A 369 -6.15 -15.78 -27.32
C ALA A 369 -5.54 -15.55 -28.72
N SER A 370 -6.35 -15.62 -29.79
CA SER A 370 -5.94 -15.40 -31.18
C SER A 370 -6.03 -13.94 -31.64
N LEU A 371 -6.50 -13.02 -30.79
CA LEU A 371 -6.50 -11.57 -31.04
C LEU A 371 -5.12 -10.97 -30.70
N PRO A 372 -4.55 -10.07 -31.55
CA PRO A 372 -3.27 -9.45 -31.25
C PRO A 372 -3.36 -8.39 -30.13
N GLY A 373 -2.27 -8.22 -29.37
CA GLY A 373 -2.14 -7.24 -28.29
C GLY A 373 -2.64 -7.75 -26.93
N PRO A 374 -2.97 -6.87 -25.97
CA PRO A 374 -3.43 -7.22 -24.61
C PRO A 374 -4.85 -7.80 -24.60
N ALA A 375 -5.37 -8.23 -25.77
CA ALA A 375 -6.33 -9.35 -25.89
C ALA A 375 -5.87 -10.62 -25.16
N ALA A 376 -4.56 -10.82 -25.07
CA ALA A 376 -3.92 -11.87 -24.28
C ALA A 376 -3.51 -11.44 -22.86
N ALA A 377 -3.85 -10.23 -22.38
CA ALA A 377 -3.61 -9.85 -20.99
C ALA A 377 -4.55 -10.66 -20.08
N ASP A 378 -4.06 -11.00 -18.89
CA ASP A 378 -4.85 -11.62 -17.82
C ASP A 378 -6.21 -10.93 -17.71
N ARG A 379 -7.30 -11.71 -17.86
CA ARG A 379 -8.68 -11.22 -17.85
C ARG A 379 -8.97 -10.32 -16.64
N SER A 380 -8.29 -10.53 -15.52
CA SER A 380 -8.42 -9.67 -14.35
C SER A 380 -7.87 -8.25 -14.56
N VAL A 381 -6.73 -8.08 -15.26
CA VAL A 381 -6.17 -6.75 -15.59
C VAL A 381 -7.16 -5.93 -16.43
N ARG A 382 -7.81 -6.59 -17.39
CA ARG A 382 -8.84 -5.95 -18.24
C ARG A 382 -10.00 -5.46 -17.40
N VAL A 383 -10.58 -6.32 -16.57
CA VAL A 383 -11.71 -5.98 -15.70
C VAL A 383 -11.37 -4.81 -14.77
N GLU A 384 -10.17 -4.82 -14.18
CA GLU A 384 -9.69 -3.75 -13.30
C GLU A 384 -9.52 -2.42 -14.06
N MET A 385 -8.90 -2.46 -15.23
CA MET A 385 -8.69 -1.29 -16.08
C MET A 385 -10.03 -0.71 -16.58
N GLU A 386 -10.97 -1.56 -17.00
CA GLU A 386 -12.32 -1.11 -17.38
C GLU A 386 -13.05 -0.46 -16.20
N ALA A 387 -12.96 -1.06 -15.01
CA ALA A 387 -13.60 -0.53 -13.81
C ALA A 387 -13.02 0.83 -13.40
N LEU A 388 -11.70 0.97 -13.36
CA LEU A 388 -11.02 2.25 -13.08
C LEU A 388 -11.40 3.30 -14.13
N SER A 389 -11.26 2.96 -15.42
CA SER A 389 -11.57 3.89 -16.51
C SER A 389 -13.01 4.40 -16.47
N ARG A 390 -13.97 3.53 -16.14
CA ARG A 390 -15.38 3.90 -15.99
C ARG A 390 -15.61 4.90 -14.88
N ARG A 391 -14.81 4.92 -13.81
CA ARG A 391 -14.98 5.86 -12.69
C ARG A 391 -14.40 7.24 -13.01
N CYS A 392 -13.43 7.32 -13.91
CA CYS A 392 -12.77 8.55 -14.34
C CYS A 392 -13.56 9.38 -15.37
N VAL A 393 -14.42 8.75 -16.17
CA VAL A 393 -15.17 9.42 -17.25
C VAL A 393 -16.32 10.25 -16.69
N VAL A 394 -16.51 11.45 -17.23
CA VAL A 394 -17.59 12.38 -16.85
C VAL A 394 -18.36 12.84 -18.09
N SER A 395 -19.63 13.17 -17.92
CA SER A 395 -20.40 13.87 -18.95
C SER A 395 -20.39 15.37 -18.68
N ILE A 396 -20.24 16.18 -19.72
CA ILE A 396 -20.21 17.64 -19.61
C ILE A 396 -21.48 18.21 -20.25
N GLY A 397 -22.24 18.98 -19.46
CA GLY A 397 -23.46 19.65 -19.88
C GLY A 397 -23.34 21.18 -19.84
N GLY A 398 -24.33 21.85 -20.42
CA GLY A 398 -24.47 23.30 -20.33
C GLY A 398 -24.85 23.80 -18.93
N SER A 399 -25.24 25.07 -18.81
CA SER A 399 -25.66 25.65 -17.52
C SER A 399 -26.85 24.90 -16.91
N LYS A 400 -27.17 25.18 -15.63
CA LYS A 400 -28.27 24.55 -14.88
C LYS A 400 -29.63 24.54 -15.63
N THR A 401 -29.84 25.43 -16.60
CA THR A 401 -31.08 25.56 -17.38
C THR A 401 -31.12 24.71 -18.66
N ARG A 402 -29.99 24.15 -19.13
CA ARG A 402 -29.91 23.21 -20.26
C ARG A 402 -29.01 22.01 -19.91
N PRO A 403 -29.54 21.01 -19.17
CA PRO A 403 -28.75 19.96 -18.54
C PRO A 403 -28.38 18.77 -19.46
N SER A 404 -28.74 18.82 -20.76
CA SER A 404 -28.41 17.74 -21.70
C SER A 404 -26.89 17.64 -21.89
N PRO A 405 -26.32 16.41 -21.87
CA PRO A 405 -24.89 16.21 -22.13
C PRO A 405 -24.53 16.69 -23.53
N ARG A 406 -23.50 17.53 -23.64
CA ARG A 406 -22.95 18.02 -24.91
C ARG A 406 -21.77 17.18 -25.38
N GLY A 407 -21.06 16.61 -24.42
CA GLY A 407 -19.91 15.74 -24.65
C GLY A 407 -19.47 15.09 -23.35
N ASN A 408 -18.24 14.62 -23.36
CA ASN A 408 -17.59 13.92 -22.27
C ASN A 408 -16.30 14.64 -21.88
N GLY A 409 -15.78 14.25 -20.73
CA GLY A 409 -14.42 14.52 -20.31
C GLY A 409 -13.97 13.40 -19.38
N PHE A 410 -12.79 13.56 -18.79
CA PHE A 410 -12.27 12.61 -17.82
C PHE A 410 -11.36 13.29 -16.80
N PHE A 411 -11.30 12.73 -15.60
CA PHE A 411 -10.41 13.22 -14.55
C PHE A 411 -8.94 12.91 -14.87
N VAL A 412 -8.11 13.96 -14.84
CA VAL A 412 -6.66 13.87 -15.04
C VAL A 412 -5.88 14.17 -13.77
N ALA A 413 -6.44 14.98 -12.87
CA ALA A 413 -5.88 15.24 -11.55
C ALA A 413 -7.01 15.60 -10.56
N PRO A 414 -6.78 15.59 -9.24
CA PRO A 414 -7.77 15.98 -8.25
C PRO A 414 -8.42 17.34 -8.52
N GLY A 415 -9.67 17.33 -9.00
CA GLY A 415 -10.45 18.53 -9.28
C GLY A 415 -10.30 19.06 -10.71
N TRP A 416 -9.62 18.32 -11.59
CA TRP A 416 -9.34 18.71 -12.97
C TRP A 416 -9.90 17.68 -13.95
N VAL A 417 -10.70 18.18 -14.90
CA VAL A 417 -11.27 17.38 -15.99
C VAL A 417 -10.70 17.86 -17.32
N LEU A 418 -10.24 16.95 -18.17
CA LEU A 418 -9.82 17.23 -19.54
C LEU A 418 -10.98 16.94 -20.51
N THR A 419 -11.19 17.85 -21.46
CA THR A 419 -12.15 17.70 -22.58
C THR A 419 -11.65 18.47 -23.81
N LEU A 420 -12.49 18.63 -24.83
CA LEU A 420 -12.19 19.40 -26.04
C LEU A 420 -13.01 20.71 -26.06
N TRP A 421 -12.43 21.78 -26.63
CA TRP A 421 -13.06 23.10 -26.72
C TRP A 421 -14.51 23.06 -27.26
N PRO A 422 -14.83 22.29 -28.32
CA PRO A 422 -16.21 22.24 -28.84
C PRO A 422 -17.25 21.63 -27.89
N VAL A 423 -16.82 20.89 -26.85
CA VAL A 423 -17.71 20.37 -25.81
C VAL A 423 -18.20 21.50 -24.88
N VAL A 424 -17.33 22.48 -24.61
CA VAL A 424 -17.60 23.59 -23.69
C VAL A 424 -18.12 24.85 -24.41
N GLY A 425 -17.57 25.17 -25.59
CA GLY A 425 -17.99 26.26 -26.49
C GLY A 425 -17.97 27.67 -25.89
N ASP A 426 -18.64 28.63 -26.52
CA ASP A 426 -18.73 30.06 -26.10
C ASP A 426 -19.60 30.32 -24.86
N HIS A 427 -19.98 29.29 -24.10
CA HIS A 427 -21.09 29.32 -23.15
C HIS A 427 -20.75 29.86 -21.75
N GLY A 428 -19.79 30.77 -21.68
CA GLY A 428 -19.33 31.40 -20.45
C GLY A 428 -18.33 30.53 -19.67
N LYS A 429 -17.71 31.13 -18.65
CA LYS A 429 -16.62 30.55 -17.86
C LYS A 429 -16.98 29.26 -17.08
N SER A 430 -18.19 28.70 -17.17
CA SER A 430 -18.60 27.59 -16.30
C SER A 430 -19.46 26.52 -16.98
N VAL A 431 -19.24 25.26 -16.60
CA VAL A 431 -19.94 24.06 -17.09
C VAL A 431 -20.42 23.18 -15.93
N VAL A 432 -21.34 22.26 -16.21
CA VAL A 432 -21.77 21.23 -15.24
C VAL A 432 -21.14 19.90 -15.62
N VAL A 433 -20.35 19.35 -14.70
CA VAL A 433 -19.70 18.04 -14.80
C VAL A 433 -20.54 17.03 -14.02
N ARG A 434 -20.91 15.91 -14.67
CA ARG A 434 -21.62 14.81 -14.02
C ARG A 434 -20.78 13.54 -14.02
N THR A 435 -20.58 12.97 -12.85
CA THR A 435 -19.72 11.81 -12.57
C THR A 435 -20.45 10.48 -12.75
N HIS A 436 -19.77 9.37 -12.47
CA HIS A 436 -20.30 8.01 -12.66
C HIS A 436 -21.31 7.59 -11.61
N ASP A 437 -21.19 8.11 -10.39
CA ASP A 437 -22.13 7.95 -9.28
C ASP A 437 -23.33 8.92 -9.35
N GLY A 438 -23.41 9.74 -10.40
CA GLY A 438 -24.51 10.68 -10.62
C GLY A 438 -24.33 12.05 -9.94
N ARG A 439 -23.23 12.28 -9.22
CA ARG A 439 -22.91 13.60 -8.66
C ARG A 439 -22.79 14.64 -9.78
N SER A 440 -23.32 15.83 -9.54
CA SER A 440 -23.24 16.96 -10.48
C SER A 440 -22.53 18.13 -9.82
N VAL A 441 -21.41 18.57 -10.41
CA VAL A 441 -20.53 19.60 -9.87
C VAL A 441 -20.31 20.69 -10.92
N THR A 442 -20.22 21.95 -10.48
CA THR A 442 -19.91 23.06 -11.40
C THR A 442 -18.40 23.22 -11.54
N GLY A 443 -17.93 23.34 -12.77
CA GLY A 443 -16.53 23.61 -13.09
C GLY A 443 -16.33 24.91 -13.86
N GLU A 444 -15.15 25.49 -13.75
CA GLU A 444 -14.69 26.64 -14.53
C GLU A 444 -13.84 26.18 -15.71
N VAL A 445 -14.09 26.72 -16.90
CA VAL A 445 -13.37 26.39 -18.12
C VAL A 445 -12.04 27.17 -18.16
N VAL A 446 -10.93 26.46 -18.29
CA VAL A 446 -9.58 27.02 -18.36
C VAL A 446 -8.91 26.54 -19.64
N ARG A 447 -8.55 27.49 -20.51
CA ARG A 447 -7.86 27.19 -21.77
C ARG A 447 -6.40 26.85 -21.50
N LEU A 448 -5.91 25.87 -22.25
CA LEU A 448 -4.49 25.58 -22.38
C LEU A 448 -3.94 26.40 -23.55
N ASP A 449 -2.70 26.85 -23.43
CA ASP A 449 -1.97 27.37 -24.58
C ASP A 449 -1.57 26.16 -25.44
N SER A 450 -1.97 26.17 -26.71
CA SER A 450 -1.79 25.04 -27.64
C SER A 450 -1.47 25.57 -29.03
N GLU A 451 -0.40 25.05 -29.64
CA GLU A 451 -0.03 25.33 -31.04
C GLU A 451 -0.71 24.37 -32.04
N PHE A 452 -1.51 23.42 -31.56
CA PHE A 452 -2.14 22.38 -32.38
C PHE A 452 -3.24 22.95 -33.29
N GLU A 453 -3.15 22.72 -34.62
CA GLU A 453 -4.15 23.14 -35.62
C GLU A 453 -5.43 22.24 -35.65
N GLY A 454 -5.96 21.85 -34.49
CA GLY A 454 -7.15 21.00 -34.37
C GLY A 454 -8.09 21.40 -33.22
N PRO A 455 -9.00 20.52 -32.75
CA PRO A 455 -9.89 20.87 -31.64
C PRO A 455 -9.08 20.99 -30.35
N ASP A 456 -8.95 22.20 -29.82
CA ASP A 456 -8.11 22.49 -28.65
C ASP A 456 -8.52 21.64 -27.44
N PRO A 457 -7.57 20.96 -26.77
CA PRO A 457 -7.81 20.39 -25.46
C PRO A 457 -8.03 21.51 -24.43
N VAL A 458 -8.95 21.28 -23.50
CA VAL A 458 -9.36 22.28 -22.50
C VAL A 458 -9.53 21.62 -21.14
N LEU A 459 -9.11 22.34 -20.11
CA LEU A 459 -9.29 21.93 -18.72
C LEU A 459 -10.56 22.53 -18.12
N VAL A 460 -11.17 21.78 -17.21
CA VAL A 460 -12.27 22.24 -16.37
C VAL A 460 -11.85 22.07 -14.91
N ARG A 461 -11.71 23.20 -14.20
CA ARG A 461 -11.41 23.23 -12.76
C ARG A 461 -12.70 23.15 -11.96
N LEU A 462 -12.88 22.09 -11.18
CA LEU A 462 -14.05 21.95 -10.32
C LEU A 462 -14.05 22.98 -9.19
N ARG A 463 -15.23 23.56 -8.91
CA ARG A 463 -15.41 24.49 -7.78
C ARG A 463 -15.45 23.80 -6.42
N GLU A 464 -15.80 22.52 -6.40
CA GLU A 464 -15.86 21.69 -5.21
C GLU A 464 -14.98 20.46 -5.45
N ARG A 465 -14.03 20.20 -4.53
CA ARG A 465 -13.18 19.01 -4.56
C ARG A 465 -13.89 17.87 -3.85
N PHE A 466 -13.74 16.66 -4.40
CA PHE A 466 -14.20 15.41 -3.81
C PHE A 466 -13.31 14.27 -4.31
N ASP A 467 -13.43 13.09 -3.71
CA ASP A 467 -12.62 11.93 -4.07
C ASP A 467 -13.09 11.31 -5.38
N HIS A 468 -12.15 11.05 -6.29
CA HIS A 468 -12.40 10.41 -7.59
C HIS A 468 -11.12 9.78 -8.13
N ASP A 469 -11.29 8.83 -9.06
CA ASP A 469 -10.15 8.23 -9.75
C ASP A 469 -9.69 9.09 -10.94
N CYS A 470 -8.38 9.27 -11.10
CA CYS A 470 -7.77 9.93 -12.25
C CYS A 470 -7.18 8.91 -13.24
N LEU A 471 -7.24 9.21 -14.53
CA LEU A 471 -6.55 8.42 -15.56
C LEU A 471 -5.07 8.77 -15.61
N TRP A 472 -4.22 7.76 -15.83
CA TRP A 472 -2.80 7.94 -16.08
C TRP A 472 -2.58 8.58 -17.47
N LEU A 473 -1.76 9.63 -17.56
CA LEU A 473 -1.40 10.29 -18.82
C LEU A 473 -0.09 9.70 -19.38
N ASP A 474 0.00 9.50 -20.70
CA ASP A 474 1.22 8.94 -21.28
C ASP A 474 2.41 9.91 -21.18
N ASP A 475 3.60 9.36 -20.93
CA ASP A 475 4.85 10.13 -20.86
C ASP A 475 5.59 10.15 -22.20
N HIS A 476 5.16 9.32 -23.14
CA HIS A 476 5.85 9.16 -24.41
C HIS A 476 5.26 10.08 -25.48
N ALA A 477 6.13 10.81 -26.18
CA ALA A 477 5.76 11.52 -27.42
C ALA A 477 5.58 10.56 -28.62
N GLY A 478 5.81 9.26 -28.43
CA GLY A 478 5.84 8.24 -29.49
C GLY A 478 4.45 7.68 -29.85
N THR A 479 4.32 7.19 -31.08
CA THR A 479 3.06 6.77 -31.72
C THR A 479 2.93 5.27 -31.93
N ASP A 480 3.82 4.48 -31.30
CA ASP A 480 3.96 3.03 -31.53
C ASP A 480 2.88 2.16 -30.84
N PHE A 481 1.71 2.74 -30.53
CA PHE A 481 0.59 2.00 -29.97
C PHE A 481 -0.37 1.55 -31.08
N ARG A 482 -0.85 0.31 -30.99
CA ARG A 482 -1.75 -0.27 -32.01
C ARG A 482 -3.16 -0.49 -31.48
N THR A 483 -3.33 -0.90 -30.23
CA THR A 483 -4.64 -1.28 -29.70
C THR A 483 -5.08 -0.27 -28.65
N VAL A 484 -6.28 0.27 -28.82
CA VAL A 484 -6.80 1.33 -27.96
C VAL A 484 -8.17 1.01 -27.39
N LEU A 485 -8.46 1.63 -26.24
CA LEU A 485 -9.73 1.61 -25.54
C LEU A 485 -10.35 3.00 -25.56
N ALA A 486 -11.51 3.15 -26.17
CA ALA A 486 -12.27 4.39 -26.10
C ALA A 486 -13.45 4.24 -25.13
N LEU A 487 -13.67 5.29 -24.34
CA LEU A 487 -14.76 5.35 -23.38
C LEU A 487 -15.57 6.64 -23.53
N GLY A 488 -16.84 6.55 -23.16
CA GLY A 488 -17.71 7.71 -23.06
C GLY A 488 -18.99 7.42 -22.31
N ALA A 489 -19.74 8.47 -22.00
CA ALA A 489 -21.12 8.41 -21.56
C ALA A 489 -22.02 8.98 -22.66
N ALA A 490 -23.07 8.23 -23.00
CA ALA A 490 -24.07 8.62 -23.98
C ALA A 490 -25.47 8.47 -23.37
N GLY A 491 -26.43 9.29 -23.80
CA GLY A 491 -27.81 9.23 -23.33
C GLY A 491 -28.49 10.59 -23.24
N ALA A 492 -29.82 10.59 -23.17
CA ALA A 492 -30.65 11.77 -23.01
C ALA A 492 -31.36 11.75 -21.64
N GLY A 493 -31.38 12.89 -20.93
CA GLY A 493 -32.05 13.03 -19.63
C GLY A 493 -31.23 12.56 -18.43
N SER A 494 -31.87 11.87 -17.46
CA SER A 494 -31.26 11.43 -16.19
C SER A 494 -30.53 10.08 -16.28
N ARG A 495 -30.58 9.38 -17.42
CA ARG A 495 -30.00 8.05 -17.60
C ARG A 495 -28.82 8.12 -18.57
N LEU A 496 -27.61 8.22 -18.02
CA LEU A 496 -26.36 8.15 -18.79
C LEU A 496 -25.93 6.69 -18.92
N GLU A 497 -25.90 6.17 -20.15
CA GLU A 497 -25.33 4.86 -20.45
C GLU A 497 -23.85 5.01 -20.82
N ARG A 498 -22.99 4.38 -20.02
CA ARG A 498 -21.55 4.39 -20.25
C ARG A 498 -21.18 3.26 -21.21
N TRP A 499 -20.36 3.58 -22.20
CA TRP A 499 -19.90 2.65 -23.20
C TRP A 499 -18.38 2.59 -23.22
N LEU A 500 -17.88 1.45 -23.67
CA LEU A 500 -16.47 1.15 -23.83
C LEU A 500 -16.32 0.35 -25.13
N ARG A 501 -15.34 0.72 -25.95
CA ARG A 501 -15.09 0.08 -27.26
C ARG A 501 -13.61 -0.09 -27.50
N TRP A 502 -13.28 -1.22 -28.11
CA TRP A 502 -11.93 -1.61 -28.49
C TRP A 502 -11.72 -1.21 -29.95
N GLY A 503 -10.55 -0.68 -30.28
CA GLY A 503 -10.19 -0.34 -31.64
C GLY A 503 -8.72 -0.52 -31.91
N THR A 504 -8.36 -0.43 -33.19
CA THR A 504 -6.98 -0.46 -33.67
C THR A 504 -6.64 0.87 -34.31
N VAL A 505 -5.52 1.47 -33.92
CA VAL A 505 -4.98 2.66 -34.57
C VAL A 505 -4.42 2.25 -35.93
N ILE A 506 -4.94 2.87 -37.00
CA ILE A 506 -4.59 2.56 -38.39
C ILE A 506 -3.79 3.68 -39.07
N GLY A 507 -3.63 4.82 -38.40
CA GLY A 507 -2.86 5.94 -38.90
C GLY A 507 -2.90 7.12 -37.95
N GLN A 508 -1.87 7.95 -38.03
CA GLN A 508 -1.72 9.16 -37.25
C GLN A 508 -1.07 10.22 -38.15
N ALA A 509 -1.84 11.24 -38.50
CA ALA A 509 -1.34 12.52 -39.02
C ALA A 509 -1.56 13.53 -37.89
N ASP A 510 -2.41 14.53 -38.09
CA ASP A 510 -2.80 15.47 -37.02
C ASP A 510 -3.77 14.84 -36.01
N LEU A 511 -4.61 13.89 -36.46
CA LEU A 511 -5.54 13.13 -35.61
C LEU A 511 -5.24 11.63 -35.66
N LEU A 512 -5.52 10.94 -34.56
CA LEU A 512 -5.51 9.48 -34.47
C LEU A 512 -6.71 8.92 -35.23
N ARG A 513 -6.46 7.99 -36.16
CA ARG A 513 -7.50 7.23 -36.86
C ARG A 513 -7.61 5.83 -36.26
N ILE A 514 -8.78 5.53 -35.71
CA ILE A 514 -9.06 4.29 -34.98
C ILE A 514 -10.15 3.51 -35.69
N ARG A 515 -9.92 2.23 -36.01
CA ARG A 515 -10.89 1.32 -36.64
C ARG A 515 -11.43 0.30 -35.64
N GLY A 516 -12.67 -0.14 -35.82
CA GLY A 516 -13.27 -1.28 -35.12
C GLY A 516 -14.44 -0.92 -34.21
N PHE A 517 -14.78 0.38 -34.12
CA PHE A 517 -16.01 0.81 -33.49
C PHE A 517 -16.51 2.15 -34.03
N ARG A 518 -17.83 2.32 -33.94
CA ARG A 518 -18.52 3.59 -34.11
C ARG A 518 -18.77 4.25 -32.76
N VAL A 519 -18.40 5.52 -32.66
CA VAL A 519 -18.66 6.37 -31.50
C VAL A 519 -20.15 6.76 -31.42
N PRO A 520 -20.83 6.56 -30.28
CA PRO A 520 -22.20 7.04 -30.05
C PRO A 520 -22.29 8.58 -30.11
N ALA A 521 -23.48 9.12 -30.39
CA ALA A 521 -23.70 10.58 -30.37
C ALA A 521 -23.34 11.18 -28.99
N ASN A 522 -22.87 12.44 -28.98
CA ASN A 522 -22.46 13.20 -27.79
C ASN A 522 -21.29 12.58 -27.00
N SER A 523 -20.40 11.87 -27.69
CA SER A 523 -19.25 11.18 -27.10
C SER A 523 -17.92 11.95 -27.15
N MET A 524 -17.90 13.10 -27.81
CA MET A 524 -16.72 13.94 -27.99
C MET A 524 -16.09 14.29 -26.63
N GLY A 525 -14.76 14.26 -26.54
CA GLY A 525 -13.98 14.52 -25.32
C GLY A 525 -13.81 13.31 -24.38
N GLY A 526 -14.35 12.14 -24.74
CA GLY A 526 -14.08 10.89 -24.00
C GLY A 526 -12.62 10.43 -24.17
N PRO A 527 -12.01 9.73 -23.20
CA PRO A 527 -10.61 9.33 -23.27
C PRO A 527 -10.39 8.17 -24.26
N VAL A 528 -9.20 8.16 -24.86
CA VAL A 528 -8.63 7.06 -25.62
C VAL A 528 -7.37 6.60 -24.91
N LEU A 529 -7.36 5.34 -24.45
CA LEU A 529 -6.23 4.75 -23.74
C LEU A 529 -5.48 3.78 -24.66
N ASP A 530 -4.16 3.81 -24.61
CA ASP A 530 -3.33 2.70 -25.05
C ASP A 530 -3.42 1.57 -24.03
N LEU A 531 -3.74 0.38 -24.52
CA LEU A 531 -3.95 -0.81 -23.71
C LEU A 531 -2.64 -1.50 -23.32
N ASP A 532 -1.56 -1.27 -24.06
CA ASP A 532 -0.25 -1.84 -23.73
C ASP A 532 0.41 -1.02 -22.60
N ARG A 533 0.22 0.29 -22.60
CA ARG A 533 0.75 1.21 -21.57
C ARG A 533 -0.24 1.55 -20.46
N ALA A 534 -1.51 1.20 -20.61
CA ALA A 534 -2.59 1.63 -19.71
C ALA A 534 -2.52 3.13 -19.40
N ALA A 535 -2.38 3.94 -20.45
CA ALA A 535 -2.19 5.38 -20.39
C ALA A 535 -3.06 6.08 -21.44
N VAL A 536 -3.54 7.28 -21.15
CA VAL A 536 -4.31 8.09 -22.10
C VAL A 536 -3.38 8.60 -23.19
N VAL A 537 -3.74 8.34 -24.45
CA VAL A 537 -3.02 8.79 -25.65
C VAL A 537 -3.83 9.81 -26.46
N GLY A 538 -5.12 9.97 -26.17
CA GLY A 538 -5.96 10.95 -26.87
C GLY A 538 -7.36 11.15 -26.30
N ALA A 539 -8.12 12.04 -26.93
CA ALA A 539 -9.53 12.28 -26.66
C ALA A 539 -10.38 12.13 -27.93
N VAL A 540 -11.52 11.45 -27.81
CA VAL A 540 -12.45 11.19 -28.91
C VAL A 540 -12.93 12.51 -29.52
N TRP A 541 -12.73 12.67 -30.82
CA TRP A 541 -13.25 13.80 -31.59
C TRP A 541 -14.63 13.47 -32.18
N GLY A 542 -14.72 12.37 -32.92
CA GLY A 542 -15.95 11.98 -33.61
C GLY A 542 -15.73 10.95 -34.72
N PRO A 543 -16.76 10.61 -35.51
CA PRO A 543 -16.62 9.71 -36.65
C PRO A 543 -15.77 10.33 -37.77
N ALA A 544 -15.01 9.52 -38.49
CA ALA A 544 -14.17 10.00 -39.60
C ALA A 544 -14.99 10.43 -40.85
N ASP A 545 -16.18 9.84 -41.03
CA ASP A 545 -17.15 10.18 -42.07
C ASP A 545 -18.57 10.14 -41.50
N ALA A 546 -19.40 11.11 -41.85
CA ALA A 546 -20.79 11.28 -41.41
C ALA A 546 -21.74 10.22 -41.97
N VAL A 547 -21.38 9.59 -43.12
CA VAL A 547 -22.29 8.68 -43.81
C VAL A 547 -22.14 7.26 -43.27
N HIS A 548 -21.04 6.53 -43.52
CA HIS A 548 -20.87 5.13 -43.06
C HIS A 548 -19.39 4.75 -42.80
N SER A 549 -18.81 5.10 -41.65
CA SER A 549 -17.49 4.56 -41.26
C SER A 549 -17.53 3.80 -39.93
N ASP A 550 -16.71 2.76 -39.84
CA ASP A 550 -16.28 2.05 -38.62
C ASP A 550 -14.98 2.66 -38.08
N GLU A 551 -14.74 3.93 -38.43
CA GLU A 551 -13.54 4.69 -38.11
C GLU A 551 -13.88 5.91 -37.25
N THR A 552 -13.09 6.09 -36.22
CA THR A 552 -13.20 7.14 -35.22
C THR A 552 -11.93 7.98 -35.23
N LEU A 553 -12.09 9.29 -35.16
CA LEU A 553 -11.01 10.25 -34.98
C LEU A 553 -10.85 10.59 -33.50
N ALA A 554 -9.61 10.71 -33.05
CA ALA A 554 -9.26 11.23 -31.73
C ALA A 554 -8.13 12.25 -31.82
N VAL A 555 -8.21 13.28 -30.98
CA VAL A 555 -7.16 14.28 -30.78
C VAL A 555 -6.05 13.62 -29.96
N PRO A 556 -4.80 13.53 -30.46
CA PRO A 556 -3.69 13.02 -29.66
C PRO A 556 -3.44 13.98 -28.49
N LEU A 557 -3.15 13.44 -27.30
CA LEU A 557 -2.88 14.22 -26.09
C LEU A 557 -1.46 13.96 -25.55
N PRO A 558 -0.40 14.10 -26.36
CA PRO A 558 0.93 13.71 -25.89
C PRO A 558 1.35 14.50 -24.65
N LEU A 559 0.96 15.76 -24.48
CA LEU A 559 1.17 16.54 -23.26
C LEU A 559 0.09 17.62 -23.14
N LEU A 560 -0.25 18.03 -21.91
CA LEU A 560 -1.24 19.09 -21.59
C LEU A 560 -0.84 20.51 -22.08
N GLY A 561 -0.03 20.63 -23.13
CA GLY A 561 0.61 21.89 -23.55
C GLY A 561 1.71 22.34 -22.59
N ASP A 562 2.41 23.40 -22.98
CA ASP A 562 3.52 23.98 -22.23
C ASP A 562 3.04 25.22 -21.47
N GLY A 563 3.14 25.19 -20.13
CA GLY A 563 2.75 26.34 -19.31
C GLY A 563 2.58 26.03 -17.83
N ARG A 564 2.53 27.10 -17.02
CA ARG A 564 2.41 27.03 -15.55
C ARG A 564 1.19 26.23 -15.09
N LEU A 565 0.07 26.33 -15.81
CA LEU A 565 -1.15 25.60 -15.51
C LEU A 565 -1.00 24.09 -15.79
N ALA A 566 -0.40 23.72 -16.92
CA ALA A 566 -0.14 22.32 -17.24
C ALA A 566 0.75 21.68 -16.16
N HIS A 567 1.76 22.42 -15.68
CA HIS A 567 2.57 21.97 -14.54
C HIS A 567 1.73 21.81 -13.27
N GLU A 568 0.90 22.78 -12.87
CA GLU A 568 0.03 22.63 -11.69
C GLU A 568 -0.80 21.34 -11.76
N VAL A 569 -1.36 21.03 -12.94
CA VAL A 569 -2.14 19.80 -13.15
C VAL A 569 -1.28 18.55 -13.10
N MET A 570 -0.12 18.53 -13.75
CA MET A 570 0.79 17.37 -13.72
C MET A 570 1.36 17.10 -12.32
N ARG A 571 1.62 18.15 -11.54
CA ARG A 571 2.03 18.03 -10.14
C ARG A 571 0.95 17.35 -9.31
N GLU A 572 -0.31 17.81 -9.41
CA GLU A 572 -1.43 17.20 -8.70
C GLU A 572 -1.74 15.77 -9.20
N HIS A 573 -1.52 15.50 -10.49
CA HIS A 573 -1.62 14.17 -11.09
C HIS A 573 -0.63 13.18 -10.47
N ASP A 574 0.66 13.55 -10.38
CA ASP A 574 1.70 12.70 -9.82
C ASP A 574 1.50 12.41 -8.34
N LEU A 575 1.14 13.45 -7.58
CA LEU A 575 0.83 13.29 -6.16
C LEU A 575 -0.37 12.38 -5.93
N TYR A 576 -1.39 12.46 -6.79
CA TYR A 576 -2.54 11.55 -6.74
C TYR A 576 -2.12 10.11 -7.01
N HIS A 577 -1.36 9.85 -8.09
CA HIS A 577 -0.97 8.49 -8.43
C HIS A 577 0.00 7.89 -7.43
N LEU A 578 0.91 8.68 -6.85
CA LEU A 578 1.74 8.25 -5.73
C LEU A 578 0.88 7.85 -4.52
N ARG A 579 -0.03 8.72 -4.09
CA ARG A 579 -0.91 8.44 -2.95
C ARG A 579 -1.73 7.18 -3.20
N ARG A 580 -2.37 7.09 -4.37
CA ARG A 580 -3.18 5.93 -4.75
C ARG A 580 -2.34 4.66 -4.76
N HIS A 581 -1.11 4.70 -5.27
CA HIS A 581 -0.20 3.56 -5.27
C HIS A 581 0.14 3.11 -3.84
N LEU A 582 0.53 4.03 -2.96
CA LEU A 582 0.85 3.73 -1.56
C LEU A 582 -0.37 3.17 -0.79
N ASP A 583 -1.54 3.77 -0.98
CA ASP A 583 -2.79 3.32 -0.34
C ASP A 583 -3.18 1.90 -0.79
N THR A 584 -2.96 1.61 -2.08
CA THR A 584 -3.27 0.29 -2.66
C THR A 584 -2.28 -0.80 -2.33
N GLN A 585 -1.02 -0.48 -2.02
CA GLN A 585 -0.06 -1.50 -1.58
C GLN A 585 -0.54 -2.23 -0.32
N SER A 586 -1.21 -1.51 0.59
CA SER A 586 -1.73 -2.10 1.83
C SER A 586 -3.09 -2.79 1.64
N SER A 587 -3.95 -2.28 0.74
CA SER A 587 -5.29 -2.85 0.53
C SER A 587 -5.35 -3.96 -0.53
N GLY A 588 -4.34 -4.06 -1.40
CA GLY A 588 -4.35 -4.96 -2.55
C GLY A 588 -5.32 -4.54 -3.67
N ASP A 589 -5.92 -3.35 -3.59
CA ASP A 589 -6.80 -2.83 -4.63
C ASP A 589 -6.00 -2.51 -5.90
N ALA A 590 -6.64 -2.63 -7.07
CA ALA A 590 -6.01 -2.23 -8.31
C ALA A 590 -5.87 -0.69 -8.41
N CYS A 591 -4.68 -0.23 -8.76
CA CYS A 591 -4.39 1.12 -9.22
C CYS A 591 -3.69 1.09 -10.59
N TRP A 592 -3.61 2.25 -11.25
CA TRP A 592 -2.93 2.35 -12.55
C TRP A 592 -1.49 1.82 -12.54
N THR A 593 -0.72 2.12 -11.50
CA THR A 593 0.65 1.61 -11.33
C THR A 593 0.68 0.09 -11.27
N SER A 594 -0.21 -0.54 -10.49
CA SER A 594 -0.29 -2.02 -10.39
C SER A 594 -0.71 -2.67 -11.70
N ILE A 595 -1.60 -2.02 -12.47
CA ILE A 595 -2.04 -2.48 -13.79
C ILE A 595 -0.87 -2.40 -14.78
N GLN A 596 -0.20 -1.25 -14.85
CA GLN A 596 0.97 -1.05 -15.69
C GLN A 596 2.07 -2.04 -15.35
N GLN A 597 2.33 -2.30 -14.06
CA GLN A 597 3.32 -3.27 -13.61
C GLN A 597 3.03 -4.69 -14.14
N ARG A 598 1.75 -5.09 -14.22
CA ARG A 598 1.31 -6.39 -14.74
C ARG A 598 1.28 -6.45 -16.27
N LEU A 599 1.08 -5.30 -16.93
CA LEU A 599 1.12 -5.16 -18.38
C LEU A 599 2.53 -5.04 -18.93
N HIS A 600 3.47 -4.56 -18.11
CA HIS A 600 4.84 -4.33 -18.52
C HIS A 600 5.50 -5.63 -19.03
N ARG A 601 5.74 -5.67 -20.34
CA ARG A 601 6.48 -6.74 -21.05
C ARG A 601 7.86 -6.25 -21.54
N GLY A 602 8.31 -5.12 -20.98
CA GLY A 602 9.46 -4.36 -21.46
C GLY A 602 10.78 -5.13 -21.44
N ALA A 603 11.77 -4.56 -22.11
CA ALA A 603 13.15 -5.06 -22.02
C ALA A 603 13.63 -4.93 -20.56
N PRO A 604 14.62 -5.73 -20.12
CA PRO A 604 15.18 -5.63 -18.77
C PRO A 604 15.66 -4.22 -18.37
N ASP A 605 15.90 -3.36 -19.37
CA ASP A 605 16.40 -2.00 -19.25
C ASP A 605 15.30 -0.92 -19.37
N ASP A 606 14.02 -1.27 -19.33
CA ASP A 606 12.94 -0.28 -19.31
C ASP A 606 12.71 0.29 -17.89
N PHE A 607 12.29 1.55 -17.81
CA PHE A 607 11.98 2.18 -16.53
C PHE A 607 10.63 1.67 -15.98
N MET A 608 10.71 0.74 -15.03
CA MET A 608 9.57 0.02 -14.46
C MET A 608 8.47 0.97 -13.92
N PRO A 609 7.17 0.62 -14.07
CA PRO A 609 6.04 1.46 -13.65
C PRO A 609 6.04 1.90 -12.18
N GLU A 610 6.32 1.00 -11.23
CA GLU A 610 6.35 1.34 -9.80
C GLU A 610 7.47 2.34 -9.44
N PRO A 611 8.76 2.09 -9.77
CA PRO A 611 9.81 3.09 -9.61
C PRO A 611 9.49 4.44 -10.26
N ARG A 612 8.83 4.44 -11.43
CA ARG A 612 8.39 5.66 -12.11
C ARG A 612 7.34 6.42 -11.32
N THR A 613 6.28 5.77 -10.85
CA THR A 613 5.24 6.42 -10.04
C THR A 613 5.83 7.02 -8.76
N LEU A 614 6.74 6.29 -8.10
CA LEU A 614 7.42 6.80 -6.91
C LEU A 614 8.26 8.04 -7.24
N LEU A 615 9.10 7.98 -8.28
CA LEU A 615 9.95 9.09 -8.67
C LEU A 615 9.13 10.33 -9.02
N TYR A 616 8.09 10.20 -9.84
CA TYR A 616 7.25 11.34 -10.22
C TYR A 616 6.56 11.98 -9.03
N GLY A 617 5.98 11.19 -8.14
CA GLY A 617 5.35 11.70 -6.94
C GLY A 617 6.34 12.43 -6.03
N ILE A 618 7.56 11.89 -5.88
CA ILE A 618 8.64 12.54 -5.12
C ILE A 618 9.05 13.86 -5.78
N LEU A 619 9.31 13.87 -7.09
CA LEU A 619 9.69 15.07 -7.83
C LEU A 619 8.60 16.16 -7.77
N ALA A 620 7.32 15.77 -7.72
CA ALA A 620 6.18 16.68 -7.57
C ALA A 620 6.09 17.31 -6.16
N THR A 621 6.74 16.73 -5.14
CA THR A 621 6.82 17.34 -3.80
C THR A 621 7.92 18.40 -3.67
N LEU A 622 8.89 18.40 -4.59
CA LEU A 622 9.97 19.38 -4.60
C LEU A 622 9.48 20.73 -5.12
N GLU A 623 10.12 21.80 -4.69
CA GLU A 623 10.00 23.12 -5.30
C GLU A 623 10.37 23.03 -6.78
N PRO A 624 9.53 23.60 -7.66
CA PRO A 624 9.72 23.47 -9.10
C PRO A 624 10.97 24.21 -9.58
N PRO A 625 11.56 23.81 -10.72
CA PRO A 625 12.64 24.56 -11.35
C PRO A 625 12.18 25.99 -11.67
N SER A 626 13.09 26.97 -11.52
CA SER A 626 12.78 28.38 -11.81
C SER A 626 12.78 28.68 -13.29
N GLN A 627 13.58 27.93 -14.05
CA GLN A 627 13.76 28.07 -15.48
C GLN A 627 14.07 26.70 -16.13
N PRO A 628 13.79 26.54 -17.44
CA PRO A 628 14.10 25.31 -18.19
C PRO A 628 15.56 24.84 -18.03
N GLN A 629 16.51 25.78 -17.92
CA GLN A 629 17.93 25.47 -17.80
C GLN A 629 18.26 24.65 -16.55
N ASP A 630 17.51 24.84 -15.46
CA ASP A 630 17.72 24.10 -14.21
C ASP A 630 17.49 22.58 -14.41
N VAL A 631 16.62 22.21 -15.36
CA VAL A 631 16.38 20.80 -15.74
C VAL A 631 17.45 20.34 -16.72
N LEU A 632 17.76 21.15 -17.74
CA LEU A 632 18.69 20.79 -18.82
C LEU A 632 20.12 20.57 -18.32
N ASP A 633 20.61 21.38 -17.37
CA ASP A 633 21.96 21.28 -16.80
C ASP A 633 22.20 19.97 -16.04
N LEU A 634 21.12 19.34 -15.54
CA LEU A 634 21.21 18.11 -14.75
C LEU A 634 21.10 16.85 -15.60
N LEU A 635 20.64 16.95 -16.85
CA LEU A 635 20.51 15.80 -17.76
C LEU A 635 21.89 15.17 -18.07
N PRO A 636 22.00 13.83 -18.08
CA PRO A 636 23.22 13.16 -18.53
C PRO A 636 23.43 13.32 -20.05
N GLY A 637 24.69 13.51 -20.46
CA GLY A 637 25.09 13.59 -21.88
C GLY A 637 24.94 14.99 -22.52
N PRO A 638 25.32 15.13 -23.81
CA PRO A 638 25.26 16.40 -24.55
C PRO A 638 23.81 16.79 -24.91
N GLN A 639 23.45 18.06 -24.69
CA GLN A 639 22.09 18.59 -24.85
C GLN A 639 21.83 19.22 -26.23
N SER A 640 22.04 18.49 -27.33
CA SER A 640 21.79 19.02 -28.67
C SER A 640 20.30 18.93 -29.05
N GLY A 641 19.66 20.08 -29.32
CA GLY A 641 18.30 20.14 -29.88
C GLY A 641 17.16 19.87 -28.89
N ALA A 642 17.37 20.10 -27.59
CA ALA A 642 16.25 20.11 -26.64
C ALA A 642 15.37 21.34 -26.88
N PRO A 643 14.03 21.20 -26.95
CA PRO A 643 13.16 22.37 -26.91
C PRO A 643 13.27 23.02 -25.52
N ASP A 644 13.51 24.34 -25.48
CA ASP A 644 13.60 25.12 -24.24
C ASP A 644 12.20 25.38 -23.61
N GLU A 645 11.14 25.30 -24.42
CA GLU A 645 9.78 25.61 -23.99
C GLU A 645 9.14 24.40 -23.27
N GLY A 646 8.49 24.66 -22.13
CA GLY A 646 7.70 23.63 -21.41
C GLY A 646 8.39 22.84 -20.30
N LEU A 647 9.69 23.03 -20.05
CA LEU A 647 10.44 22.31 -19.00
C LEU A 647 10.31 22.96 -17.62
N LEU A 648 9.08 23.07 -17.12
CA LEU A 648 8.80 23.76 -15.86
C LEU A 648 8.74 22.81 -14.66
N ALA A 649 8.92 21.50 -14.83
CA ALA A 649 8.89 20.50 -13.75
C ALA A 649 10.10 19.55 -13.81
N TRP A 650 10.55 19.05 -12.65
CA TRP A 650 11.61 18.03 -12.60
C TRP A 650 11.26 16.73 -13.34
N ARG A 651 9.96 16.38 -13.42
CA ARG A 651 9.51 15.22 -14.20
C ARG A 651 9.82 15.34 -15.70
N ASP A 652 9.93 16.57 -16.22
CA ASP A 652 10.12 16.80 -17.65
C ASP A 652 11.51 16.31 -18.10
N GLY A 653 12.51 16.35 -17.21
CA GLY A 653 13.81 15.74 -17.47
C GLY A 653 13.71 14.21 -17.62
N VAL A 654 12.92 13.55 -16.79
CA VAL A 654 12.67 12.10 -16.92
C VAL A 654 11.93 11.79 -18.23
N ARG A 655 10.91 12.60 -18.56
CA ARG A 655 10.18 12.49 -19.83
C ARG A 655 11.10 12.60 -21.04
N LEU A 656 12.01 13.58 -21.05
CA LEU A 656 13.00 13.78 -22.11
C LEU A 656 13.97 12.59 -22.25
N LEU A 657 14.40 12.01 -21.13
CA LEU A 657 15.26 10.83 -21.14
C LEU A 657 14.54 9.63 -21.75
N ILE A 658 13.31 9.37 -21.31
CA ILE A 658 12.46 8.30 -21.84
C ILE A 658 12.21 8.49 -23.35
N SER A 659 11.89 9.70 -23.80
CA SER A 659 11.61 9.97 -25.22
C SER A 659 12.83 9.82 -26.13
N ARG A 660 14.04 9.99 -25.57
CA ARG A 660 15.33 9.76 -26.24
C ARG A 660 15.84 8.32 -26.13
N GLY A 661 15.09 7.42 -25.47
CA GLY A 661 15.46 6.02 -25.31
C GLY A 661 16.52 5.75 -24.26
N HIS A 662 16.72 6.67 -23.31
CA HIS A 662 17.61 6.44 -22.17
C HIS A 662 16.98 5.45 -21.18
N GLY A 663 17.83 4.59 -20.60
CA GLY A 663 17.43 3.59 -19.62
C GLY A 663 17.39 4.09 -18.17
N PRO A 664 17.09 3.21 -17.21
CA PRO A 664 16.94 3.54 -15.78
C PRO A 664 18.23 4.09 -15.15
N ALA A 665 19.39 3.76 -15.70
CA ALA A 665 20.68 4.27 -15.21
C ALA A 665 20.82 5.80 -15.38
N ASP A 666 20.43 6.32 -16.56
CA ASP A 666 20.47 7.75 -16.85
C ASP A 666 19.39 8.51 -16.08
N ILE A 667 18.22 7.90 -15.90
CA ILE A 667 17.13 8.45 -15.10
C ILE A 667 17.55 8.55 -13.62
N ALA A 668 18.21 7.52 -13.08
CA ALA A 668 18.73 7.53 -11.72
C ALA A 668 19.84 8.59 -11.55
N LEU A 669 20.74 8.74 -12.53
CA LEU A 669 21.77 9.77 -12.50
C LEU A 669 21.18 11.18 -12.55
N TYR A 670 20.17 11.42 -13.39
CA TYR A 670 19.41 12.67 -13.41
C TYR A 670 18.77 12.95 -12.04
N ALA A 671 18.05 11.98 -11.48
CA ALA A 671 17.41 12.12 -10.17
C ALA A 671 18.42 12.37 -9.03
N ALA A 672 19.62 11.76 -9.07
CA ALA A 672 20.70 12.02 -8.12
C ALA A 672 21.23 13.45 -8.22
N ARG A 673 21.36 13.98 -9.44
CA ARG A 673 21.76 15.36 -9.69
C ARG A 673 20.69 16.36 -9.24
N VAL A 674 19.40 16.07 -9.47
CA VAL A 674 18.28 16.85 -8.91
C VAL A 674 18.36 16.88 -7.40
N TRP A 675 18.49 15.72 -6.75
CA TRP A 675 18.62 15.64 -5.30
C TRP A 675 19.80 16.47 -4.77
N SER A 676 20.99 16.34 -5.37
CA SER A 676 22.16 17.12 -4.95
C SER A 676 21.97 18.61 -5.19
N SER A 677 21.30 19.02 -6.28
CA SER A 677 21.03 20.42 -6.57
C SER A 677 20.03 21.02 -5.59
N ARG A 678 18.99 20.27 -5.19
CA ARG A 678 17.94 20.76 -4.28
C ARG A 678 18.41 20.89 -2.85
N ILE A 679 19.25 19.97 -2.38
CA ILE A 679 19.88 20.09 -1.06
C ILE A 679 20.77 21.34 -0.98
N ALA A 680 21.53 21.63 -2.04
CA ALA A 680 22.44 22.77 -2.10
C ALA A 680 21.74 24.12 -2.41
N ALA A 681 20.43 24.13 -2.68
CA ALA A 681 19.72 25.35 -3.06
C ALA A 681 19.67 26.35 -1.90
N PRO A 682 19.98 27.65 -2.11
CA PRO A 682 20.00 28.66 -1.05
C PRO A 682 18.62 29.01 -0.50
N ASP A 683 17.57 28.97 -1.34
CA ASP A 683 16.23 29.45 -1.00
C ASP A 683 15.42 28.42 -0.20
N GLY A 684 15.80 27.15 -0.32
CA GLY A 684 15.48 26.15 0.66
C GLY A 684 14.04 25.68 0.82
N GLY A 685 13.16 26.02 -0.11
CA GLY A 685 11.73 25.71 0.01
C GLY A 685 11.35 24.23 0.05
N ASP A 686 12.27 23.29 -0.23
CA ASP A 686 11.97 21.86 -0.18
C ASP A 686 11.79 21.34 1.24
N ASP A 687 10.74 20.52 1.44
CA ASP A 687 10.60 19.72 2.67
C ASP A 687 11.74 18.69 2.76
N PRO A 688 12.53 18.65 3.85
CA PRO A 688 13.51 17.59 4.08
C PRO A 688 12.95 16.17 3.92
N SER A 689 11.66 15.96 4.19
CA SER A 689 11.02 14.66 3.97
C SER A 689 11.00 14.23 2.51
N ALA A 690 10.77 15.16 1.58
CA ALA A 690 10.80 14.90 0.14
C ALA A 690 12.22 14.51 -0.33
N LEU A 691 13.23 15.21 0.18
CA LEU A 691 14.64 14.91 -0.12
C LEU A 691 15.06 13.53 0.43
N ARG A 692 14.55 13.14 1.61
CA ARG A 692 14.73 11.78 2.15
C ARG A 692 14.06 10.72 1.30
N MET A 693 12.84 10.97 0.83
CA MET A 693 12.13 10.04 -0.06
C MET A 693 12.89 9.86 -1.38
N LEU A 694 13.39 10.95 -1.98
CA LEU A 694 14.18 10.88 -3.21
C LEU A 694 15.47 10.08 -3.02
N ARG A 695 16.17 10.31 -1.91
CA ARG A 695 17.35 9.51 -1.57
C ARG A 695 17.03 8.04 -1.38
N THR A 696 16.00 7.71 -0.63
CA THR A 696 15.58 6.31 -0.38
C THR A 696 15.28 5.61 -1.70
N TRP A 697 14.60 6.32 -2.62
CA TRP A 697 14.35 5.85 -3.98
C TRP A 697 15.66 5.65 -4.77
N LEU A 698 16.61 6.58 -4.69
CA LEU A 698 17.92 6.48 -5.35
C LEU A 698 18.75 5.31 -4.83
N GLU A 699 18.81 5.11 -3.51
CA GLU A 699 19.51 3.97 -2.90
C GLU A 699 18.88 2.63 -3.29
N GLY A 700 17.53 2.57 -3.35
CA GLY A 700 16.80 1.42 -3.87
C GLY A 700 17.12 1.11 -5.32
N THR A 701 17.07 2.14 -6.17
CA THR A 701 17.33 2.03 -7.61
C THR A 701 18.80 1.70 -7.89
N ALA A 702 19.75 2.32 -7.20
CA ALA A 702 21.17 2.05 -7.36
C ALA A 702 21.53 0.58 -7.06
N ARG A 703 20.82 -0.07 -6.12
CA ARG A 703 21.00 -1.51 -5.83
C ARG A 703 20.56 -2.41 -6.97
N THR A 704 19.56 -2.01 -7.76
CA THR A 704 19.03 -2.79 -8.89
C THR A 704 19.77 -2.55 -10.20
N LEU A 705 20.47 -1.42 -10.33
CA LEU A 705 21.28 -1.12 -11.51
C LEU A 705 22.48 -2.07 -11.63
N PRO A 706 22.86 -2.49 -12.86
CA PRO A 706 24.10 -3.21 -13.11
C PRO A 706 25.34 -2.47 -12.59
N GLU A 707 26.39 -3.20 -12.24
CA GLU A 707 27.68 -2.60 -11.92
C GLU A 707 28.25 -1.85 -13.13
N GLY A 708 28.63 -0.59 -12.94
CA GLY A 708 29.10 0.28 -14.02
C GLY A 708 29.19 1.74 -13.62
N THR A 709 29.57 2.59 -14.59
CA THR A 709 29.84 4.02 -14.38
C THR A 709 28.66 4.76 -13.78
N ALA A 710 27.44 4.54 -14.28
CA ALA A 710 26.25 5.26 -13.82
C ALA A 710 25.90 4.92 -12.35
N ARG A 711 25.93 3.64 -11.97
CA ARG A 711 25.72 3.23 -10.56
C ARG A 711 26.77 3.86 -9.65
N GLY A 712 28.04 3.84 -10.06
CA GLY A 712 29.14 4.45 -9.31
C GLY A 712 29.00 5.97 -9.16
N GLN A 713 28.50 6.66 -10.19
CA GLN A 713 28.21 8.10 -10.12
C GLN A 713 27.05 8.42 -9.18
N VAL A 714 25.96 7.64 -9.23
CA VAL A 714 24.82 7.82 -8.32
C VAL A 714 25.26 7.61 -6.87
N THR A 715 25.96 6.51 -6.57
CA THR A 715 26.44 6.24 -5.21
C THR A 715 27.47 7.28 -4.76
N GLY A 716 28.37 7.71 -5.65
CA GLY A 716 29.36 8.75 -5.34
C GLY A 716 28.70 10.07 -4.92
N ILE A 717 27.68 10.53 -5.66
CA ILE A 717 26.92 11.75 -5.30
C ILE A 717 26.26 11.60 -3.92
N LEU A 718 25.67 10.44 -3.62
CA LEU A 718 25.02 10.20 -2.33
C LEU A 718 26.02 10.12 -1.17
N ASP A 719 27.14 9.42 -1.37
CA ASP A 719 28.17 9.20 -0.35
C ASP A 719 28.94 10.49 -0.02
N ASP A 720 29.29 11.28 -1.04
CA ASP A 720 29.96 12.58 -0.85
C ASP A 720 29.08 13.51 0.01
N ARG A 721 27.78 13.58 -0.30
CA ARG A 721 26.82 14.38 0.48
C ARG A 721 26.56 13.81 1.88
N HIS A 722 26.62 12.49 2.06
CA HIS A 722 26.54 11.87 3.39
C HIS A 722 27.74 12.23 4.25
N ALA A 723 28.93 12.18 3.67
CA ALA A 723 30.15 12.56 4.36
C ALA A 723 30.05 14.01 4.82
N GLU A 724 29.57 14.92 3.95
CA GLU A 724 29.29 16.33 4.30
C GLU A 724 28.22 16.47 5.39
N ALA A 725 27.14 15.69 5.38
CA ALA A 725 26.06 15.75 6.37
C ALA A 725 26.49 15.38 7.80
N ARG A 726 27.41 14.42 7.94
CA ARG A 726 27.97 14.00 9.24
C ARG A 726 28.92 15.02 9.85
N MET A 727 29.31 16.01 9.07
CA MET A 727 30.14 17.11 9.53
C MET A 727 29.32 18.05 10.40
N LYS A 728 30.01 18.77 11.30
CA LYS A 728 29.40 19.82 12.08
C LYS A 728 29.21 21.06 11.21
N ILE A 729 28.20 21.87 11.49
CA ILE A 729 27.97 23.15 10.81
C ILE A 729 28.67 24.24 11.61
N LEU A 730 29.58 24.97 10.97
CA LEU A 730 30.24 26.14 11.55
C LEU A 730 29.68 27.41 10.92
N VAL A 731 29.21 28.33 11.77
CA VAL A 731 28.84 29.69 11.38
C VAL A 731 29.86 30.63 12.02
N GLU A 732 30.71 31.25 11.21
CA GLU A 732 31.75 32.16 11.71
C GLU A 732 31.33 33.61 11.50
N PHE A 733 31.52 34.44 12.52
CA PHE A 733 31.42 35.89 12.45
C PHE A 733 32.77 36.51 12.76
N ARG A 734 33.27 37.39 11.89
CA ARG A 734 34.47 38.21 12.15
C ARG A 734 34.14 39.69 12.16
N GLU A 735 34.67 40.41 13.14
CA GLU A 735 34.53 41.86 13.22
C GLU A 735 35.38 42.55 12.13
N THR A 736 34.80 43.56 11.49
CA THR A 736 35.46 44.36 10.44
C THR A 736 35.16 45.84 10.64
N ALA A 737 35.96 46.72 10.04
CA ALA A 737 35.80 48.18 10.16
C ALA A 737 34.42 48.72 9.75
N GLY A 738 33.60 47.92 9.04
CA GLY A 738 32.27 48.28 8.59
C GLY A 738 31.18 47.27 8.94
N GLY A 739 31.33 46.43 9.98
CA GLY A 739 30.32 45.43 10.38
C GLY A 739 30.89 44.06 10.68
N HIS A 740 30.12 43.01 10.40
CA HIS A 740 30.56 41.62 10.57
C HIS A 740 30.64 40.90 9.21
N ARG A 741 31.73 40.20 8.96
CA ARG A 741 31.86 39.22 7.88
C ARG A 741 31.36 37.87 8.40
N TRP A 742 30.63 37.12 7.57
CA TRP A 742 30.19 35.78 7.97
C TRP A 742 30.42 34.72 6.89
N SER A 743 30.59 33.49 7.34
CA SER A 743 30.67 32.29 6.51
C SER A 743 29.87 31.15 7.17
N VAL A 744 29.31 30.27 6.35
CA VAL A 744 28.71 29.00 6.78
C VAL A 744 29.44 27.88 6.07
N SER A 745 29.87 26.87 6.82
CA SER A 745 30.56 25.70 6.28
C SER A 745 30.21 24.43 7.05
N HIS A 746 30.28 23.29 6.38
CA HIS A 746 30.38 21.99 7.04
C HIS A 746 31.84 21.69 7.33
N TYR A 747 32.15 21.10 8.50
CA TYR A 747 33.52 20.74 8.86
C TYR A 747 33.65 19.45 9.66
N GLY A 748 34.75 18.74 9.43
CA GLY A 748 35.15 17.57 10.21
C GLY A 748 36.66 17.40 10.26
N GLY A 749 37.20 17.44 11.48
CA GLY A 749 38.63 17.61 11.69
C GLY A 749 39.12 18.90 10.98
N PRO A 750 40.23 18.86 10.23
CA PRO A 750 40.81 20.04 9.58
C PRO A 750 40.09 20.47 8.30
N ARG A 751 39.15 19.69 7.78
CA ARG A 751 38.55 19.98 6.46
C ARG A 751 37.26 20.79 6.61
N GLN A 752 37.11 21.80 5.76
CA GLN A 752 35.91 22.63 5.64
C GLN A 752 35.35 22.59 4.22
N TRP A 753 34.02 22.60 4.12
CA TRP A 753 33.26 22.72 2.89
C TRP A 753 32.36 23.94 2.96
N PRO A 754 32.63 25.00 2.16
CA PRO A 754 31.87 26.23 2.22
C PRO A 754 30.46 26.05 1.64
N MET A 755 29.45 26.50 2.40
CA MET A 755 28.03 26.54 1.99
C MET A 755 27.62 27.94 1.53
N GLY A 756 28.25 28.97 2.07
CA GLY A 756 28.05 30.35 1.65
C GLY A 756 28.96 31.30 2.41
N GLU A 757 29.42 32.34 1.73
CA GLU A 757 30.22 33.42 2.31
C GLU A 757 29.69 34.75 1.76
N ARG A 758 29.57 35.75 2.63
CA ARG A 758 29.25 37.10 2.19
C ARG A 758 30.11 38.15 2.87
N TYR A 759 30.58 39.08 2.05
CA TYR A 759 31.16 40.35 2.50
C TYR A 759 30.11 41.45 2.43
N GLY A 760 29.75 42.08 3.55
CA GLY A 760 28.98 43.32 3.48
C GLY A 760 28.38 43.87 4.79
N GLY A 761 28.83 45.09 5.13
CA GLY A 761 28.06 46.20 5.73
C GLY A 761 27.68 46.12 7.22
N PRO A 762 27.47 47.28 7.90
CA PRO A 762 27.31 47.32 9.35
C PRO A 762 25.87 46.97 9.68
N VAL A 763 25.64 45.80 10.26
CA VAL A 763 24.32 45.45 10.74
C VAL A 763 24.43 44.64 12.01
N THR A 764 24.21 45.31 13.14
CA THR A 764 23.81 44.69 14.40
C THR A 764 22.34 44.25 14.37
N SER A 765 21.58 44.56 13.31
CA SER A 765 20.19 44.14 13.07
C SER A 765 20.07 43.33 11.77
N GLY A 766 19.42 42.16 11.78
CA GLY A 766 19.22 41.36 10.55
C GLY A 766 20.32 40.32 10.25
N LEU A 767 21.16 39.97 11.24
CA LEU A 767 22.14 38.88 11.12
C LEU A 767 21.48 37.54 10.76
N CYS A 768 20.35 37.23 11.41
CA CYS A 768 19.56 36.04 11.11
C CYS A 768 19.17 36.01 9.63
N GLU A 769 18.60 37.09 9.08
CA GLU A 769 18.16 37.17 7.69
C GLU A 769 19.31 36.99 6.69
N ALA A 770 20.49 37.55 7.00
CA ALA A 770 21.66 37.45 6.13
C ALA A 770 22.22 36.02 6.07
N VAL A 771 22.29 35.32 7.20
CA VAL A 771 22.92 34.00 7.33
C VAL A 771 21.96 32.85 7.00
N SER A 772 20.65 33.06 7.21
CA SER A 772 19.63 32.01 7.08
C SER A 772 19.72 31.21 5.78
N PRO A 773 19.85 31.80 4.57
CA PRO A 773 19.90 31.02 3.33
C PRO A 773 21.02 29.96 3.30
N ALA A 774 22.23 30.33 3.73
CA ALA A 774 23.37 29.42 3.76
C ALA A 774 23.27 28.39 4.91
N LEU A 775 22.80 28.82 6.08
CA LEU A 775 22.57 27.95 7.24
C LEU A 775 21.47 26.92 6.96
N ASP A 776 20.39 27.34 6.30
CA ASP A 776 19.28 26.47 5.93
C ASP A 776 19.70 25.39 4.94
N ALA A 777 20.58 25.71 3.99
CA ALA A 777 21.15 24.73 3.07
C ALA A 777 21.99 23.67 3.83
N ALA A 778 22.79 24.10 4.79
CA ALA A 778 23.60 23.20 5.63
C ALA A 778 22.72 22.29 6.52
N LEU A 779 21.64 22.85 7.09
CA LEU A 779 20.67 22.10 7.90
C LEU A 779 19.91 21.07 7.06
N ARG A 780 19.40 21.47 5.89
CA ARG A 780 18.68 20.57 4.97
C ARG A 780 19.51 19.38 4.56
N LEU A 781 20.80 19.59 4.28
CA LEU A 781 21.72 18.51 3.99
C LEU A 781 21.66 17.47 5.10
N THR A 782 21.91 17.87 6.35
CA THR A 782 21.95 16.96 7.52
C THR A 782 20.60 16.28 7.79
N GLU A 783 19.48 17.02 7.69
CA GLU A 783 18.12 16.50 7.89
C GLU A 783 17.71 15.47 6.83
N ALA A 784 18.29 15.52 5.63
CA ALA A 784 18.09 14.51 4.59
C ALA A 784 18.76 13.16 4.93
N PHE A 785 19.55 13.08 6.00
CA PHE A 785 20.21 11.87 6.51
C PHE A 785 19.61 11.36 7.82
N ASP A 786 18.53 11.98 8.32
CA ASP A 786 17.97 11.68 9.65
C ASP A 786 18.98 11.90 10.79
N GLU A 787 19.96 12.77 10.55
CA GLU A 787 20.93 13.18 11.54
C GLU A 787 20.47 14.48 12.21
N THR A 788 20.62 14.59 13.52
CA THR A 788 20.35 15.84 14.24
C THR A 788 21.50 16.81 13.96
N PRO A 789 21.28 17.96 13.30
CA PRO A 789 22.36 18.89 13.01
C PRO A 789 23.00 19.44 14.28
N GLN A 790 24.32 19.62 14.26
CA GLN A 790 25.05 20.39 15.26
C GLN A 790 25.58 21.66 14.63
N VAL A 791 25.16 22.81 15.15
CA VAL A 791 25.55 24.14 14.68
C VAL A 791 26.40 24.80 15.76
N GLU A 792 27.61 25.18 15.36
CA GLU A 792 28.56 25.91 16.20
C GLU A 792 28.71 27.34 15.67
N PHE A 793 28.44 28.31 16.52
CA PHE A 793 28.54 29.72 16.20
C PHE A 793 29.85 30.29 16.76
N SER A 794 30.80 30.64 15.89
CA SER A 794 32.03 31.34 16.27
C SER A 794 31.79 32.85 16.23
N MET A 795 31.83 33.52 17.38
CA MET A 795 31.34 34.89 17.55
C MET A 795 32.32 35.81 18.29
N PRO A 796 32.38 37.11 17.93
CA PRO A 796 33.04 38.13 18.75
C PRO A 796 32.22 38.41 20.03
N TYR A 797 32.84 39.00 21.06
CA TYR A 797 32.20 39.32 22.34
C TYR A 797 30.89 40.12 22.20
N ALA A 798 30.82 41.00 21.21
CA ALA A 798 29.65 41.83 20.94
C ALA A 798 28.39 41.01 20.56
N LEU A 799 28.56 39.80 20.01
CA LEU A 799 27.47 38.94 19.54
C LEU A 799 27.11 37.79 20.50
N LEU A 800 27.84 37.58 21.60
CA LEU A 800 27.54 36.49 22.57
C LEU A 800 26.17 36.61 23.26
N GLY A 801 25.57 37.81 23.25
CA GLY A 801 24.21 38.03 23.74
C GLY A 801 23.11 37.65 22.74
N GLU A 802 23.45 37.42 21.47
CA GLU A 802 22.49 37.15 20.41
C GLU A 802 21.81 35.78 20.61
N PRO A 803 20.47 35.71 20.62
CA PRO A 803 19.73 34.47 20.86
C PRO A 803 19.63 33.61 19.60
N VAL A 804 20.77 33.09 19.12
CA VAL A 804 20.85 32.33 17.86
C VAL A 804 19.97 31.08 17.79
N GLU A 805 19.69 30.44 18.91
CA GLU A 805 18.76 29.31 19.01
C GLU A 805 17.28 29.71 18.87
N GLU A 806 16.96 31.00 19.01
CA GLU A 806 15.63 31.56 18.75
C GLU A 806 15.48 32.02 17.30
N TRP A 807 16.58 32.05 16.54
CA TRP A 807 16.54 32.37 15.12
C TRP A 807 15.57 31.44 14.39
N ARG A 808 14.77 32.04 13.52
CA ARG A 808 13.88 31.33 12.59
C ARG A 808 14.52 31.45 11.23
N THR A 809 15.27 30.42 10.88
CA THR A 809 15.85 30.32 9.56
C THR A 809 14.71 30.03 8.57
N GLY A 810 14.84 30.52 7.33
CA GLY A 810 13.76 30.57 6.34
C GLY A 810 13.22 29.19 5.93
N THR A 811 12.16 29.20 5.10
CA THR A 811 11.32 28.07 4.65
C THR A 811 12.01 26.71 4.48
N PRO A 812 11.32 25.59 4.80
CA PRO A 812 9.85 25.46 4.83
C PRO A 812 9.18 25.59 6.20
N ARG A 813 9.94 25.72 7.31
CA ARG A 813 9.38 25.76 8.68
C ARG A 813 9.71 27.06 9.44
N PRO A 814 9.17 28.21 9.04
CA PRO A 814 9.40 29.50 9.72
C PRO A 814 8.85 29.55 11.15
N ASP A 815 8.11 28.52 11.56
CA ASP A 815 7.53 28.34 12.89
C ASP A 815 8.48 27.69 13.90
N ILE A 816 9.54 27.02 13.44
CA ILE A 816 10.50 26.30 14.30
C ILE A 816 11.76 27.15 14.49
N THR A 817 12.20 27.28 15.75
CA THR A 817 13.45 27.97 16.08
C THR A 817 14.66 27.06 15.88
N LEU A 818 15.84 27.62 15.59
CA LEU A 818 17.06 26.87 15.34
C LEU A 818 17.40 25.89 16.47
N GLY A 819 17.18 26.27 17.73
CA GLY A 819 17.43 25.41 18.89
C GLY A 819 16.50 24.19 18.99
N ARG A 820 15.34 24.21 18.32
CA ARG A 820 14.46 23.05 18.14
C ARG A 820 14.83 22.22 16.91
N ARG A 821 15.57 22.78 15.96
CA ARG A 821 16.00 22.13 14.71
C ARG A 821 17.40 21.51 14.81
N ALA A 822 18.27 22.06 15.66
CA ALA A 822 19.65 21.66 15.80
C ALA A 822 20.15 21.75 17.25
N ARG A 823 21.23 21.02 17.52
CA ARG A 823 22.08 21.19 18.70
C ARG A 823 22.94 22.43 18.49
N VAL A 824 22.76 23.45 19.33
CA VAL A 824 23.40 24.76 19.13
C VAL A 824 24.46 25.01 20.19
N GLY A 825 25.70 25.19 19.77
CA GLY A 825 26.82 25.65 20.58
C GLY A 825 27.30 27.03 20.13
N VAL A 826 27.75 27.86 21.07
CA VAL A 826 28.37 29.15 20.80
C VAL A 826 29.84 29.07 21.18
N ALA A 827 30.71 29.78 20.49
CA ALA A 827 32.11 29.81 20.80
C ALA A 827 32.70 31.19 20.50
N LEU A 828 33.88 31.46 21.06
CA LEU A 828 34.58 32.71 20.82
C LEU A 828 35.33 32.65 19.48
N GLU A 829 35.25 33.74 18.73
CA GLU A 829 36.07 33.99 17.55
C GLU A 829 37.55 34.11 17.95
N GLU A 830 38.45 33.61 17.11
CA GLU A 830 39.87 33.45 17.45
C GLU A 830 40.55 34.77 17.83
N SER A 831 40.29 35.86 17.08
CA SER A 831 40.94 37.16 17.29
C SER A 831 40.54 37.85 18.59
N VAL A 832 39.41 37.47 19.19
CA VAL A 832 38.95 37.98 20.48
C VAL A 832 39.38 37.13 21.68
N LEU A 833 39.97 35.95 21.44
CA LEU A 833 40.49 35.13 22.53
C LEU A 833 41.68 35.82 23.23
N PRO A 834 41.78 35.78 24.57
CA PRO A 834 42.99 36.18 25.26
C PRO A 834 44.19 35.39 24.73
N ALA A 835 45.33 36.04 24.51
CA ALA A 835 46.54 35.37 23.99
C ALA A 835 46.93 34.12 24.81
N THR A 836 46.63 34.11 26.10
CA THR A 836 46.89 32.97 27.01
C THR A 836 45.88 31.83 26.93
N PHE A 837 44.78 31.97 26.18
CA PHE A 837 43.71 30.96 26.10
C PHE A 837 44.13 29.76 25.24
N LEU A 838 44.55 30.01 23.99
CA LEU A 838 44.97 28.96 23.06
C LEU A 838 46.23 28.24 23.56
N ASP A 839 47.13 28.99 24.20
CA ASP A 839 48.39 28.48 24.74
C ASP A 839 48.25 27.83 26.14
N ASN A 840 47.03 27.76 26.70
CA ASN A 840 46.83 27.18 28.03
C ASN A 840 46.98 25.65 28.00
N PRO A 841 47.97 25.07 28.71
CA PRO A 841 48.19 23.62 28.72
C PRO A 841 47.03 22.84 29.35
N GLU A 842 46.22 23.45 30.22
CA GLU A 842 45.05 22.79 30.80
C GLU A 842 43.87 22.70 29.84
N ARG A 843 43.84 23.48 28.74
CA ARG A 843 42.70 23.51 27.80
C ARG A 843 42.39 22.13 27.23
N LEU A 844 43.41 21.43 26.73
CA LEU A 844 43.26 20.09 26.17
C LEU A 844 42.87 19.06 27.24
N LEU A 845 43.39 19.21 28.46
CA LEU A 845 43.06 18.32 29.59
C LEU A 845 41.61 18.50 30.06
N ARG A 846 41.15 19.74 30.19
CA ARG A 846 39.75 20.06 30.53
C ARG A 846 38.80 19.64 29.43
N TRP A 847 39.14 19.90 28.16
CA TRP A 847 38.34 19.44 27.03
C TRP A 847 38.22 17.91 27.03
N ALA A 848 39.34 17.18 27.15
CA ALA A 848 39.32 15.73 27.28
C ALA A 848 38.49 15.26 28.51
N GLY A 849 38.55 15.99 29.62
CA GLY A 849 37.73 15.74 30.80
C GLY A 849 36.22 15.83 30.51
N VAL A 850 35.78 16.92 29.88
CA VAL A 850 34.35 17.11 29.57
C VAL A 850 33.87 16.24 28.41
N THR A 851 34.75 15.83 27.49
CA THR A 851 34.42 14.85 26.44
C THR A 851 34.19 13.45 27.01
N ASN A 852 35.00 13.03 27.99
CA ASN A 852 34.89 11.69 28.58
C ASN A 852 33.89 11.59 29.74
N GLY A 853 33.64 12.70 30.44
CA GLY A 853 32.70 12.75 31.56
C GLY A 853 33.17 12.00 32.82
N PRO A 854 32.30 11.88 33.85
CA PRO A 854 31.01 12.57 33.97
C PRO A 854 31.19 14.07 34.25
N LEU A 855 30.33 14.90 33.67
CA LEU A 855 30.34 16.35 33.89
C LEU A 855 29.93 16.73 35.32
N MET A 856 30.62 17.72 35.89
CA MET A 856 30.34 18.25 37.23
C MET A 856 30.05 19.76 37.17
N PRO A 857 28.88 20.25 37.60
CA PRO A 857 28.62 21.69 37.58
C PRO A 857 29.47 22.42 38.63
N VAL A 858 29.95 23.62 38.30
CA VAL A 858 30.53 24.56 39.26
C VAL A 858 29.84 25.91 39.15
N SER A 859 29.16 26.33 40.21
CA SER A 859 28.41 27.59 40.22
C SER A 859 29.37 28.78 40.26
N VAL A 860 29.16 29.73 39.35
CA VAL A 860 29.95 30.96 39.24
C VAL A 860 29.13 32.14 39.73
N THR A 861 29.54 32.74 40.84
CA THR A 861 28.93 33.97 41.40
C THR A 861 29.84 35.19 41.18
N HIS A 862 29.24 36.38 41.08
CA HIS A 862 29.89 37.61 40.60
C HIS A 862 31.03 38.11 41.51
N GLU A 863 32.28 37.70 41.27
CA GLU A 863 33.52 38.43 41.64
C GLU A 863 34.77 37.80 40.95
N PRO A 864 35.60 38.54 40.18
CA PRO A 864 36.60 37.93 39.27
C PRO A 864 37.82 37.29 39.94
N ALA A 865 38.33 37.87 41.03
CA ALA A 865 39.59 37.44 41.64
C ALA A 865 39.47 36.12 42.42
N PRO A 866 38.45 35.90 43.26
CA PRO A 866 38.19 34.60 43.87
C PRO A 866 37.83 33.53 42.83
N LEU A 867 37.14 33.94 41.76
CA LEU A 867 36.67 33.05 40.70
C LEU A 867 37.80 32.39 39.93
N ARG A 868 38.86 33.13 39.57
CA ARG A 868 40.02 32.54 38.87
C ARG A 868 40.66 31.40 39.65
N VAL A 869 40.88 31.58 40.95
CA VAL A 869 41.46 30.55 41.81
C VAL A 869 40.50 29.37 42.00
N HIS A 870 39.20 29.66 42.17
CA HIS A 870 38.17 28.64 42.31
C HIS A 870 38.08 27.72 41.07
N LEU A 871 38.10 28.31 39.88
CA LEU A 871 38.07 27.55 38.62
C LEU A 871 39.38 26.79 38.37
N MET A 872 40.53 27.34 38.77
CA MET A 872 41.83 26.69 38.63
C MET A 872 41.89 25.35 39.39
N VAL A 873 41.40 25.31 40.62
CA VAL A 873 41.45 24.11 41.47
C VAL A 873 40.29 23.13 41.24
N ALA A 874 39.32 23.48 40.38
CA ALA A 874 38.18 22.60 40.12
C ALA A 874 38.57 21.42 39.21
N PRO A 875 37.93 20.25 39.37
CA PRO A 875 38.16 19.07 38.55
C PRO A 875 38.14 19.35 37.03
N MET A 876 38.90 18.55 36.27
CA MET A 876 38.97 18.69 34.80
C MET A 876 37.64 18.41 34.10
N THR A 877 36.69 17.76 34.77
CA THR A 877 35.33 17.50 34.24
C THR A 877 34.32 18.60 34.61
N CYS A 878 34.75 19.68 35.26
CA CYS A 878 33.84 20.73 35.68
C CYS A 878 33.32 21.59 34.54
N VAL A 879 32.03 21.95 34.62
CA VAL A 879 31.36 22.88 33.72
C VAL A 879 30.91 24.10 34.53
N PRO A 880 31.48 25.29 34.30
CA PRO A 880 31.04 26.52 34.93
C PRO A 880 29.60 26.83 34.53
N VAL A 881 28.76 27.10 35.54
CA VAL A 881 27.36 27.49 35.41
C VAL A 881 27.23 28.93 35.88
N TYR A 882 26.84 29.84 35.00
CA TYR A 882 26.73 31.27 35.29
C TYR A 882 25.29 31.79 35.17
N CYS A 883 24.81 32.44 36.22
CA CYS A 883 23.48 33.03 36.27
C CYS A 883 23.52 34.52 35.86
N GLY A 884 23.65 34.80 34.56
CA GLY A 884 23.65 36.18 34.03
C GLY A 884 24.15 36.30 32.59
N THR A 885 23.94 37.46 31.97
CA THR A 885 24.35 37.71 30.58
C THR A 885 25.88 37.80 30.44
N LEU A 886 26.42 37.15 29.41
CA LEU A 886 27.85 37.23 29.07
C LEU A 886 28.19 38.35 28.07
N GLY A 887 27.21 38.89 27.34
CA GLY A 887 27.39 40.00 26.39
C GLY A 887 27.26 41.40 27.01
N GLY A 888 27.85 42.43 26.36
CA GLY A 888 27.60 43.85 26.66
C GLY A 888 28.60 44.56 27.59
N GLY A 889 29.68 43.89 28.02
CA GLY A 889 30.70 44.46 28.94
C GLY A 889 30.28 44.41 30.41
N GLY A 890 31.22 44.12 31.32
CA GLY A 890 30.97 44.02 32.77
C GLY A 890 31.29 42.63 33.36
N ALA A 891 30.54 42.21 34.39
CA ALA A 891 30.84 41.01 35.18
C ALA A 891 30.85 39.70 34.35
N GLY A 892 30.00 39.57 33.33
CA GLY A 892 29.98 38.40 32.45
C GLY A 892 31.25 38.23 31.61
N LEU A 893 31.83 39.35 31.12
CA LEU A 893 33.11 39.31 30.40
C LEU A 893 34.24 38.81 31.33
N SER A 894 34.27 39.27 32.58
CA SER A 894 35.25 38.80 33.57
C SER A 894 35.10 37.30 33.89
N VAL A 895 33.88 36.75 33.83
CA VAL A 895 33.63 35.31 33.98
C VAL A 895 34.21 34.53 32.81
N LEU A 896 33.99 35.00 31.57
CA LEU A 896 34.57 34.38 30.38
C LEU A 896 36.10 34.47 30.36
N GLU A 897 36.67 35.61 30.72
CA GLU A 897 38.13 35.77 30.85
C GLU A 897 38.71 34.85 31.93
N ALA A 898 38.02 34.70 33.08
CA ALA A 898 38.44 33.82 34.15
C ALA A 898 38.35 32.34 33.77
N ALA A 899 37.23 31.92 33.16
CA ALA A 899 37.05 30.58 32.63
C ALA A 899 38.09 30.27 31.54
N GLY A 900 38.28 31.21 30.61
CA GLY A 900 39.23 31.04 29.53
C GLY A 900 40.69 31.01 29.97
N SER A 901 41.08 31.87 30.92
CA SER A 901 42.42 31.83 31.52
C SER A 901 42.73 30.51 32.23
N ASN A 902 41.70 29.70 32.55
CA ASN A 902 41.83 28.38 33.16
C ASN A 902 41.54 27.24 32.17
N GLY A 903 41.41 27.52 30.87
CA GLY A 903 41.27 26.49 29.83
C GLY A 903 39.87 25.87 29.72
N TYR A 904 38.83 26.50 30.26
CA TYR A 904 37.46 26.00 30.12
C TYR A 904 36.92 26.30 28.71
N GLY A 905 36.73 25.25 27.91
CA GLY A 905 36.06 25.32 26.62
C GLY A 905 34.55 25.02 26.67
N LEU A 906 34.01 24.68 27.84
CA LEU A 906 32.59 24.35 28.04
C LEU A 906 32.04 25.17 29.20
N VAL A 907 31.04 26.03 28.96
CA VAL A 907 30.38 26.89 29.98
C VAL A 907 28.88 26.94 29.69
N LEU A 908 28.04 26.88 30.73
CA LEU A 908 26.60 27.06 30.60
C LEU A 908 26.19 28.36 31.28
N TRP A 909 25.37 29.19 30.62
CA TRP A 909 24.86 30.41 31.23
C TRP A 909 23.41 30.71 30.87
N ARG A 910 22.81 31.64 31.62
CA ARG A 910 21.47 32.18 31.37
C ARG A 910 21.54 33.58 30.75
N ARG A 911 20.73 33.90 29.75
CA ARG A 911 20.66 35.21 29.07
C ARG A 911 19.66 36.21 29.67
N ASP A 912 18.87 35.82 30.66
CA ASP A 912 17.91 36.75 31.25
C ASP A 912 18.62 37.93 31.94
N THR A 913 18.17 39.15 31.63
CA THR A 913 18.68 40.39 32.23
C THR A 913 18.20 40.60 33.67
N THR A 914 17.09 39.97 34.06
CA THR A 914 16.57 39.96 35.43
C THR A 914 16.87 38.62 36.10
N HIS A 915 17.82 38.60 37.04
CA HIS A 915 18.26 37.37 37.69
C HIS A 915 17.53 36.99 38.99
N GLU A 916 16.22 36.84 38.92
CA GLU A 916 15.41 36.26 40.01
C GLU A 916 15.64 34.74 40.10
N ASN A 917 15.55 34.15 41.30
CA ASN A 917 15.66 32.70 41.56
C ASN A 917 16.97 32.01 41.10
N CYS A 918 18.13 32.65 41.33
CA CYS A 918 19.44 32.09 40.96
C CYS A 918 19.68 30.67 41.50
N ASP A 919 19.30 30.39 42.74
CA ASP A 919 19.49 29.06 43.36
C ASP A 919 18.77 27.96 42.58
N MET A 920 17.51 28.21 42.20
CA MET A 920 16.72 27.29 41.39
C MET A 920 17.34 27.08 40.00
N PHE A 921 17.89 28.14 39.39
CA PHE A 921 18.61 28.00 38.12
C PHE A 921 19.86 27.13 38.27
N HIS A 922 20.69 27.37 39.28
CA HIS A 922 21.91 26.58 39.52
C HIS A 922 21.59 25.11 39.85
N GLU A 923 20.51 24.84 40.58
CA GLU A 923 20.04 23.48 40.84
C GLU A 923 19.65 22.76 39.55
N ARG A 924 18.75 23.35 38.74
CA ARG A 924 18.30 22.78 37.46
C ARG A 924 19.43 22.63 36.45
N ALA A 925 20.26 23.65 36.29
CA ALA A 925 21.43 23.60 35.43
C ALA A 925 22.44 22.55 35.93
N GLY A 926 22.59 22.41 37.24
CA GLY A 926 23.44 21.38 37.84
C GLY A 926 22.94 19.97 37.58
N GLU A 927 21.63 19.74 37.64
CA GLU A 927 21.00 18.46 37.26
C GLU A 927 21.18 18.16 35.77
N LEU A 928 20.96 19.16 34.92
CA LEU A 928 21.16 19.05 33.47
C LEU A 928 22.62 18.67 33.14
N VAL A 929 23.60 19.35 33.73
CA VAL A 929 25.03 19.06 33.53
C VAL A 929 25.37 17.65 34.00
N ARG A 930 24.93 17.25 35.21
CA ARG A 930 25.17 15.90 35.74
C ARG A 930 24.53 14.82 34.86
N GLY A 931 23.32 15.04 34.38
CA GLY A 931 22.58 14.11 33.53
C GLY A 931 23.13 13.99 32.11
N ALA A 932 23.74 15.05 31.58
CA ALA A 932 24.30 15.09 30.23
C ALA A 932 25.51 14.17 30.03
N GLY A 933 26.31 13.93 31.07
CA GLY A 933 27.46 13.01 31.03
C GLY A 933 28.68 13.52 30.28
N THR A 934 28.53 14.05 29.06
CA THR A 934 29.62 14.56 28.20
C THR A 934 29.29 15.92 27.59
N ALA A 935 30.29 16.61 27.01
CA ALA A 935 30.11 17.89 26.33
C ALA A 935 29.07 17.84 25.20
N GLU A 936 29.13 16.81 24.34
CA GLU A 936 28.13 16.60 23.29
C GLU A 936 26.76 16.22 23.88
N GLY A 937 26.77 15.39 24.93
CA GLY A 937 25.56 15.04 25.69
C GLY A 937 24.88 16.27 26.29
N LEU A 938 25.63 17.32 26.65
CA LEU A 938 25.07 18.58 27.16
C LEU A 938 24.33 19.33 26.07
N LEU A 939 24.91 19.44 24.86
CA LEU A 939 24.21 20.03 23.71
C LEU A 939 22.94 19.24 23.35
N ALA A 940 23.01 17.91 23.38
CA ALA A 940 21.87 17.03 23.14
C ALA A 940 20.78 17.21 24.20
N ALA A 941 21.13 17.25 25.49
CA ALA A 941 20.18 17.42 26.58
C ALA A 941 19.50 18.81 26.53
N VAL A 942 20.23 19.86 26.16
CA VAL A 942 19.66 21.19 25.93
C VAL A 942 18.70 21.18 24.73
N HIS A 943 19.07 20.50 23.63
CA HIS A 943 18.20 20.35 22.47
C HIS A 943 16.89 19.63 22.82
N GLU A 944 16.95 18.52 23.56
CA GLU A 944 15.78 17.77 24.04
C GLU A 944 14.84 18.64 24.91
N LEU A 945 15.41 19.48 25.79
CA LEU A 945 14.60 20.44 26.55
C LEU A 945 13.89 21.44 25.61
N ARG A 946 14.55 21.91 24.55
CA ARG A 946 13.95 22.86 23.60
C ARG A 946 12.85 22.25 22.76
N LEU A 947 12.96 20.97 22.37
CA LEU A 947 11.88 20.21 21.72
C LEU A 947 10.63 20.16 22.59
N ARG A 948 10.80 20.04 23.91
CA ARG A 948 9.70 20.10 24.89
C ARG A 948 9.33 21.52 25.33
N GLY A 949 9.80 22.59 24.69
CA GLY A 949 9.67 23.96 25.21
C GLY A 949 8.25 24.55 25.32
N ASP A 950 7.20 23.77 25.07
CA ASP A 950 5.79 24.10 25.38
C ASP A 950 5.37 23.53 26.76
N ASP A 951 6.17 22.61 27.32
CA ASP A 951 6.12 22.13 28.70
C ASP A 951 6.66 23.21 29.66
N PRO A 952 5.88 23.64 30.67
CA PRO A 952 6.34 24.58 31.69
C PRO A 952 7.65 24.18 32.37
N GLU A 953 7.93 22.88 32.51
CA GLU A 953 9.17 22.39 33.12
C GLU A 953 10.40 22.60 32.23
N ALA A 954 10.23 22.67 30.91
CA ALA A 954 11.30 22.84 29.93
C ALA A 954 11.43 24.28 29.41
N ALA A 955 10.48 25.17 29.71
CA ALA A 955 10.43 26.55 29.21
C ALA A 955 11.70 27.38 29.51
N TRP A 956 12.39 27.09 30.62
CA TRP A 956 13.63 27.77 30.99
C TRP A 956 14.79 27.53 30.01
N ALA A 957 14.72 26.49 29.16
CA ALA A 957 15.74 26.19 28.16
C ALA A 957 15.83 27.21 27.00
N ARG A 958 14.84 28.11 26.87
CA ARG A 958 14.91 29.27 25.95
C ARG A 958 15.94 30.30 26.42
N GLY A 959 16.06 30.47 27.74
CA GLY A 959 16.94 31.45 28.36
C GLY A 959 18.37 30.97 28.58
N ILE A 960 18.74 29.75 28.18
CA ILE A 960 20.10 29.20 28.41
C ILE A 960 20.90 29.08 27.11
N ALA A 961 22.21 29.30 27.21
CA ALA A 961 23.16 29.10 26.13
C ALA A 961 24.39 28.33 26.64
N VAL A 962 25.08 27.66 25.71
CA VAL A 962 26.23 26.79 25.99
C VAL A 962 27.41 27.25 25.15
N LEU A 963 28.51 27.56 25.83
CA LEU A 963 29.81 27.81 25.22
C LEU A 963 30.36 26.42 24.90
N TYR A 964 30.60 26.14 23.62
CA TYR A 964 31.11 24.88 23.12
C TYR A 964 32.33 25.18 22.24
N ASP A 965 33.48 25.38 22.89
CA ASP A 965 34.75 25.73 22.26
C ASP A 965 35.59 24.46 22.03
N SER A 966 35.25 23.71 20.99
CA SER A 966 36.01 22.51 20.62
C SER A 966 37.40 22.85 20.08
N PRO A 967 38.48 22.16 20.51
CA PRO A 967 39.81 22.28 19.93
C PRO A 967 39.86 21.74 18.50
N ASP A 968 38.93 20.88 18.09
CA ASP A 968 38.84 20.33 16.73
C ASP A 968 38.29 21.34 15.70
N ARG A 969 38.07 22.60 16.10
CA ARG A 969 37.57 23.63 15.18
C ARG A 969 38.63 24.02 14.16
N PRO A 970 38.26 24.19 12.88
CA PRO A 970 39.21 24.48 11.80
C PRO A 970 40.01 25.77 12.03
N SER A 971 39.39 26.79 12.66
CA SER A 971 40.05 28.06 12.98
C SER A 971 41.27 27.92 13.89
N TYR A 972 41.44 26.79 14.59
CA TYR A 972 42.60 26.56 15.47
C TYR A 972 43.67 25.68 14.86
N ILE A 973 43.40 25.09 13.69
CA ILE A 973 44.33 24.20 13.00
C ILE A 973 45.16 25.07 12.05
N ARG A 974 46.42 25.33 12.42
CA ARG A 974 47.36 26.06 11.57
C ARG A 974 47.83 25.14 10.44
N ASP A 975 47.93 25.67 9.22
CA ASP A 975 48.35 24.97 7.98
C ASP A 975 49.77 24.34 8.01
N ASP A 976 50.45 24.33 9.16
CA ASP A 976 51.87 23.96 9.31
C ASP A 976 52.12 22.61 10.05
N ASP A 977 51.10 21.77 10.28
CA ASP A 977 51.28 20.41 10.85
C ASP A 977 50.91 19.26 9.90
#